data_AF-A0A7S2HFX2-F1
#
_entry.id   AF-A0A7S2HFX2-F1
#
_cell.length_a   1.000
_cell.length_b   1.000
_cell.length_c   1.000
_cell.angle_alpha   90.00
_cell.angle_beta   90.00
_cell.angle_gamma   90.00
#
_symmetry.space_group_name_H-M   'P 1'
#
loop_
_entity.id
_entity.type
_entity.pdbx_description
1 polymer ?
#
loop_
_entity_poly.entity_id
_entity_poly.type
_entity_poly.pdbx_seq_one_letter_code
_entity_poly.pdbx_strand_id
1 'polypeptide(L)'
;DLLQKFNMVQVQQRKFLRAVLALSHFTVAYCFIRLPTRFEYSTNARSATDRVTDAEPLPLSTTYPEVESGRLTLGAPRDRPRSRKYMTKGSVGVSVAVNDLENPRETIEKLIDTLDMKRGALFTSSYEFPGRYARWTLGFINPPIEISGTGRDFKVKALNERGKVLLLAIETSLKAHPHVATLEMGEGEEASNVLQQLQGSIHTPVGYFPEEERSKQPSLFSVVRCIKDLFSHPDDAQLGLYGSFGYDLAFQFEPMHLTQERREDQQDLLLYLPDQIVVVDQQRMSAWELRYDFEWAGASTDWEPRVGSHEPFTPALGNQGRKRDMPPGEFSSKVKLAKEEFRVGNLFEAVLSQTFTEPATAPPSALFRRLRTRNPAPYGFFINLGNQEYLVGASPEMFVRCESTDGGMRVETCPISGTIGRGNTALEDAARIKEILANPKEESELTMCTDVDRNDKSRICEPGSVRVLGRRQIEMYSKLIHTVDHVEGYLREGFDALDAFLCHTWAVTVTGAPKAWAMQFVEKHEASPRQWYGGAVGLVGFDGHLNTGLTLRTIHIQDGQANVRAGATLLFDSDPDSEERETELKASAMLDAVVRADVIDNAEVDNADVDGSGTVSDEDDASRTTLKVVLIDHEDSFVHTLANYLRQTGAEVLTTRSGEPARQLMDSFEAGDKSARPDLVVLSPGPGRPSDFDLSGTISRCMAMKIPMFGVCLGLQGMVEYFGGTLGVLSYPMHGKPSFVTTDGSAQDHSYPIFRDLPKEFEVARYHSLHGLPETMPDDLRVTARTADGVVMAIEHKSLPLAAVQFHPESILTQPNYGLKILENCLDVLKYPDA
;
A
#
# COMPACT_ATOMS: atom_id res chain seq x y z
N ASP A 1 4.57 51.90 45.06
CA ASP A 1 5.61 50.91 45.39
C ASP A 1 5.54 49.55 44.70
N LEU A 2 4.47 48.76 44.80
CA LEU A 2 4.43 47.44 44.12
C LEU A 2 4.40 47.53 42.58
N LEU A 3 3.71 48.52 42.01
CA LEU A 3 3.71 48.79 40.56
C LEU A 3 5.05 49.35 40.03
N GLN A 4 5.83 50.04 40.88
CA GLN A 4 7.18 50.50 40.52
C GLN A 4 8.19 49.36 40.54
N LYS A 5 8.04 48.38 41.43
CA LYS A 5 8.87 47.16 41.46
C LYS A 5 8.62 46.26 40.25
N PHE A 6 7.38 46.17 39.76
CA PHE A 6 7.05 45.37 38.58
C PHE A 6 7.64 45.93 37.27
N ASN A 7 7.60 47.25 37.09
CA ASN A 7 8.21 47.91 35.92
C ASN A 7 9.75 47.85 35.93
N MET A 8 10.39 47.84 37.10
CA MET A 8 11.85 47.70 37.20
C MET A 8 12.34 46.30 36.78
N VAL A 9 11.56 45.25 37.06
CA VAL A 9 11.87 43.86 36.68
C VAL A 9 11.71 43.65 35.16
N GLN A 10 10.69 44.23 34.53
CA GLN A 10 10.52 44.14 33.07
C GLN A 10 11.61 44.91 32.29
N VAL A 11 12.09 46.04 32.81
CA VAL A 11 13.19 46.79 32.18
C VAL A 11 14.53 46.07 32.34
N GLN A 12 14.77 45.37 33.45
CA GLN A 12 15.97 44.53 33.60
C GLN A 12 15.94 43.27 32.73
N GLN A 13 14.78 42.62 32.57
CA GLN A 13 14.65 41.47 31.67
C GLN A 13 14.85 41.84 30.20
N ARG A 14 14.35 43.01 29.74
CA ARG A 14 14.60 43.50 28.37
C ARG A 14 16.06 43.88 28.12
N LYS A 15 16.79 44.37 29.13
CA LYS A 15 18.24 44.61 29.05
C LYS A 15 19.05 43.32 29.04
N PHE A 16 18.63 42.29 29.79
CA PHE A 16 19.26 40.97 29.79
C PHE A 16 19.07 40.26 28.44
N LEU A 17 17.88 40.31 27.84
CA LEU A 17 17.61 39.70 26.53
C LEU A 17 18.40 40.37 25.40
N ARG A 18 18.58 41.70 25.44
CA ARG A 18 19.45 42.44 24.51
C ARG A 18 20.94 42.14 24.71
N ALA A 19 21.39 41.88 25.94
CA ALA A 19 22.77 41.48 26.21
C ALA A 19 23.07 40.05 25.72
N VAL A 20 22.10 39.13 25.87
CA VAL A 20 22.23 37.74 25.38
C VAL A 20 22.23 37.67 23.85
N LEU A 21 21.40 38.48 23.17
CA LEU A 21 21.40 38.61 21.70
C LEU A 21 22.65 39.31 21.14
N ALA A 22 23.32 40.16 21.93
CA ALA A 22 24.60 40.78 21.56
C ALA A 22 25.80 39.85 21.79
N LEU A 23 25.71 38.89 22.73
CA LEU A 23 26.75 37.89 23.01
C LEU A 23 26.73 36.70 22.03
N SER A 24 25.57 36.38 21.43
CA SER A 24 25.45 35.34 20.39
C SER A 24 26.05 35.76 19.03
N HIS A 25 26.21 37.07 18.78
CA HIS A 25 26.87 37.58 17.57
C HIS A 25 28.40 37.73 17.70
N PHE A 26 28.98 37.47 18.89
CA PHE A 26 30.41 37.69 19.15
C PHE A 26 31.25 36.41 19.34
N THR A 27 30.65 35.22 19.26
CA THR A 27 31.36 33.95 19.56
C THR A 27 31.55 33.03 18.33
N VAL A 28 31.27 33.50 17.11
CA VAL A 28 31.53 32.74 15.86
C VAL A 28 32.79 33.25 15.12
N ALA A 29 33.51 34.22 15.66
CA ALA A 29 34.66 34.85 15.00
C ALA A 29 35.97 34.77 15.80
N TYR A 30 36.32 33.63 16.40
CA TYR A 30 37.69 33.40 16.91
C TYR A 30 37.95 31.89 17.06
N CYS A 31 38.43 31.24 15.99
CA CYS A 31 39.32 30.06 16.03
C CYS A 31 39.59 29.53 14.62
N PHE A 32 40.31 30.28 13.77
CA PHE A 32 41.13 29.69 12.72
C PHE A 32 42.35 30.58 12.48
N ILE A 33 43.52 30.13 12.93
CA ILE A 33 44.81 30.71 12.61
C ILE A 33 45.66 29.62 11.91
N ARG A 34 45.94 29.90 10.62
CA ARG A 34 47.19 29.63 9.84
C ARG A 34 47.51 28.18 9.42
N LEU A 35 47.90 27.85 8.16
CA LEU A 35 48.75 28.49 7.11
C LEU A 35 48.55 27.74 5.74
N PRO A 36 49.21 28.09 4.61
CA PRO A 36 48.91 29.18 3.67
C PRO A 36 48.76 28.70 2.19
N THR A 37 48.13 29.49 1.29
CA THR A 37 48.70 29.84 -0.03
C THR A 37 47.79 30.78 -0.84
N ARG A 38 48.44 31.82 -1.37
CA ARG A 38 48.08 32.84 -2.38
C ARG A 38 46.84 32.59 -3.25
N PHE A 39 45.99 33.61 -3.46
CA PHE A 39 45.99 34.47 -4.65
C PHE A 39 44.99 35.64 -4.49
N GLU A 40 45.23 36.72 -5.22
CA GLU A 40 44.81 38.12 -4.98
C GLU A 40 43.32 38.43 -5.24
N TYR A 41 42.78 39.40 -4.49
CA TYR A 41 41.53 40.10 -4.77
C TYR A 41 41.80 41.40 -5.54
N SER A 42 40.96 41.72 -6.52
CA SER A 42 40.78 43.07 -7.06
C SER A 42 39.41 43.61 -6.65
N THR A 43 39.46 44.76 -5.99
CA THR A 43 38.39 45.59 -5.43
C THR A 43 37.54 46.30 -6.49
N ASN A 44 36.26 46.59 -6.16
CA ASN A 44 35.75 47.97 -6.20
C ASN A 44 34.38 48.10 -5.52
N ALA A 45 34.33 48.96 -4.50
CA ALA A 45 33.13 49.48 -3.86
C ALA A 45 32.88 50.91 -4.34
N ARG A 46 31.61 51.33 -4.46
CA ARG A 46 31.21 52.74 -4.30
C ARG A 46 29.86 52.88 -3.60
N SER A 47 29.87 53.77 -2.63
CA SER A 47 28.81 54.25 -1.74
C SER A 47 27.86 55.26 -2.39
N ALA A 48 26.65 55.40 -1.87
CA ALA A 48 26.07 56.71 -1.54
C ALA A 48 24.84 56.57 -0.61
N THR A 49 24.88 57.33 0.47
CA THR A 49 23.85 57.52 1.49
C THR A 49 22.84 58.61 1.12
N ASP A 50 21.68 58.56 1.79
CA ASP A 50 20.85 59.68 2.27
C ASP A 50 19.42 59.88 1.72
N ARG A 51 18.53 60.07 2.71
CA ARG A 51 17.20 60.74 2.77
C ARG A 51 15.94 59.88 2.68
N VAL A 52 15.43 59.61 3.89
CA VAL A 52 14.06 59.23 4.22
C VAL A 52 13.26 60.51 4.50
N THR A 53 12.17 60.74 3.77
CA THR A 53 11.00 61.53 4.21
C THR A 53 9.75 61.08 3.47
N ASP A 54 8.74 60.69 4.25
CA ASP A 54 7.28 60.72 4.05
C ASP A 54 6.63 60.13 2.78
N ALA A 55 6.03 58.94 2.94
CA ALA A 55 4.85 58.51 2.19
C ALA A 55 4.00 57.52 3.02
N GLU A 56 2.68 57.70 2.99
CA GLU A 56 1.62 57.03 3.77
C GLU A 56 1.57 55.50 3.63
N PRO A 57 1.00 54.76 4.61
CA PRO A 57 0.86 53.31 4.53
C PRO A 57 -0.22 52.91 3.52
N LEU A 58 0.21 52.25 2.43
CA LEU A 58 -0.69 51.56 1.49
C LEU A 58 -1.40 50.39 2.20
N PRO A 59 -2.70 50.14 1.89
CA PRO A 59 -3.49 49.14 2.58
C PRO A 59 -3.02 47.71 2.23
N LEU A 60 -3.00 46.85 3.24
CA LEU A 60 -2.79 45.41 3.11
C LEU A 60 -3.82 44.82 2.13
N SER A 61 -3.37 44.47 0.92
CA SER A 61 -4.15 43.68 -0.04
C SER A 61 -4.37 42.28 0.53
N THR A 62 -5.63 41.96 0.82
CA THR A 62 -6.12 40.61 1.13
C THR A 62 -6.23 39.76 -0.13
N THR A 63 -5.10 39.55 -0.80
CA THR A 63 -5.00 38.58 -1.90
C THR A 63 -4.53 37.26 -1.34
N TYR A 64 -5.45 36.30 -1.26
CA TYR A 64 -5.16 34.87 -1.05
C TYR A 64 -4.08 34.44 -2.06
N PRO A 65 -3.06 33.65 -1.65
CA PRO A 65 -2.13 33.09 -2.61
C PRO A 65 -2.90 32.21 -3.61
N GLU A 66 -2.52 32.33 -4.89
CA GLU A 66 -2.94 31.42 -5.94
C GLU A 66 -2.55 29.97 -5.59
N VAL A 67 -3.31 29.02 -6.11
CA VAL A 67 -3.16 27.57 -5.92
C VAL A 67 -1.73 27.16 -6.31
N GLU A 68 -0.88 26.81 -5.36
CA GLU A 68 0.38 26.12 -5.65
C GLU A 68 0.02 24.67 -6.08
N SER A 69 -0.16 24.48 -7.38
CA SER A 69 -0.19 23.15 -7.98
C SER A 69 1.13 22.45 -7.64
N GLY A 70 1.07 21.28 -6.99
CA GLY A 70 2.24 20.43 -6.75
C GLY A 70 2.52 20.05 -5.29
N ARG A 71 1.84 20.65 -4.29
CA ARG A 71 2.03 20.27 -2.88
C ARG A 71 1.22 19.00 -2.52
N LEU A 72 1.91 17.98 -2.01
CA LEU A 72 1.28 16.76 -1.49
C LEU A 72 0.31 17.09 -0.36
N THR A 73 -0.87 16.48 -0.35
CA THR A 73 -1.86 16.69 0.71
C THR A 73 -1.59 15.83 1.94
N LEU A 74 -0.79 14.76 1.77
CA LEU A 74 -0.51 13.78 2.83
C LEU A 74 -1.80 13.16 3.37
N GLY A 75 -2.77 12.99 2.48
CA GLY A 75 -4.11 12.48 2.76
C GLY A 75 -5.09 13.51 3.31
N ALA A 76 -4.67 14.76 3.57
CA ALA A 76 -5.59 15.80 4.02
C ALA A 76 -6.55 16.23 2.90
N PRO A 77 -7.77 16.65 3.24
CA PRO A 77 -8.61 17.39 2.33
C PRO A 77 -7.82 18.58 1.78
N ARG A 78 -7.73 18.73 0.45
CA ARG A 78 -7.08 19.87 -0.21
C ARG A 78 -7.67 21.20 0.26
N ASP A 79 -7.00 22.29 -0.09
CA ASP A 79 -7.40 23.64 0.30
C ASP A 79 -8.90 23.90 0.12
N ARG A 80 -9.42 24.74 1.01
CA ARG A 80 -10.83 25.13 1.07
C ARG A 80 -11.33 25.57 -0.32
N PRO A 81 -12.35 24.92 -0.89
CA PRO A 81 -12.89 25.32 -2.19
C PRO A 81 -13.73 26.59 -2.05
N ARG A 82 -14.00 27.23 -3.19
CA ARG A 82 -14.97 28.34 -3.28
C ARG A 82 -16.34 27.81 -3.64
N SER A 83 -17.39 28.51 -3.18
CA SER A 83 -18.75 28.24 -3.65
C SER A 83 -18.83 28.50 -5.15
N ARG A 84 -19.38 27.55 -5.90
CA ARG A 84 -19.43 27.61 -7.37
C ARG A 84 -20.49 26.69 -7.95
N LYS A 85 -20.73 26.85 -9.24
CA LYS A 85 -21.51 25.91 -10.05
C LYS A 85 -20.63 25.39 -11.18
N TYR A 86 -20.73 24.12 -11.49
CA TYR A 86 -20.00 23.48 -12.57
C TYR A 86 -20.80 22.33 -13.18
N MET A 87 -20.32 21.82 -14.31
CA MET A 87 -20.87 20.66 -14.98
C MET A 87 -19.84 19.53 -14.90
N THR A 88 -20.25 18.34 -14.47
CA THR A 88 -19.35 17.18 -14.41
C THR A 88 -19.05 16.64 -15.81
N LYS A 89 -18.04 15.77 -15.93
CA LYS A 89 -17.75 15.02 -17.17
C LYS A 89 -18.98 14.27 -17.70
N GLY A 90 -19.80 13.72 -16.80
CA GLY A 90 -21.04 13.02 -17.13
C GLY A 90 -22.27 13.91 -17.32
N SER A 91 -22.09 15.23 -17.46
CA SER A 91 -23.18 16.20 -17.68
C SER A 91 -24.18 16.32 -16.52
N VAL A 92 -23.73 16.08 -15.29
CA VAL A 92 -24.51 16.40 -14.08
C VAL A 92 -24.19 17.84 -13.67
N GLY A 93 -25.22 18.67 -13.53
CA GLY A 93 -25.06 20.03 -13.00
C GLY A 93 -24.81 19.96 -11.50
N VAL A 94 -23.75 20.59 -11.01
CA VAL A 94 -23.41 20.61 -9.58
C VAL A 94 -23.30 22.06 -9.10
N SER A 95 -23.99 22.36 -8.00
CA SER A 95 -23.82 23.59 -7.24
C SER A 95 -23.25 23.26 -5.87
N VAL A 96 -22.10 23.83 -5.52
CA VAL A 96 -21.49 23.65 -4.20
C VAL A 96 -21.51 24.97 -3.43
N ALA A 97 -22.11 24.94 -2.25
CA ALA A 97 -22.06 26.03 -1.26
C ALA A 97 -21.07 25.66 -0.14
N VAL A 98 -20.24 26.63 0.25
CA VAL A 98 -19.18 26.45 1.25
C VAL A 98 -19.47 27.38 2.42
N ASN A 99 -19.82 26.82 3.57
CA ASN A 99 -20.17 27.57 4.77
C ASN A 99 -19.10 27.39 5.85
N ASP A 100 -18.70 28.48 6.50
CA ASP A 100 -17.81 28.41 7.65
C ASP A 100 -18.51 27.82 8.87
N LEU A 101 -17.76 27.04 9.66
CA LEU A 101 -18.22 26.50 10.93
C LEU A 101 -17.37 27.09 12.05
N GLU A 102 -18.04 27.78 12.99
CA GLU A 102 -17.36 28.54 14.05
C GLU A 102 -16.66 27.65 15.09
N ASN A 103 -17.17 26.45 15.35
CA ASN A 103 -16.66 25.56 16.40
C ASN A 103 -16.32 24.15 15.88
N PRO A 104 -15.10 23.95 15.34
CA PRO A 104 -14.68 22.67 14.78
C PRO A 104 -14.86 21.46 15.71
N ARG A 105 -14.53 21.63 17.00
CA ARG A 105 -14.60 20.54 17.99
C ARG A 105 -16.04 20.11 18.26
N GLU A 106 -16.93 21.07 18.46
CA GLU A 106 -18.35 20.80 18.69
C GLU A 106 -19.00 20.14 17.46
N THR A 107 -18.61 20.55 16.26
CA THR A 107 -19.09 19.92 15.02
C THR A 107 -18.69 18.45 14.95
N ILE A 108 -17.44 18.11 15.25
CA ILE A 108 -16.97 16.71 15.24
C ILE A 108 -17.74 15.88 16.27
N GLU A 109 -17.90 16.39 17.50
CA GLU A 109 -18.62 15.65 18.55
C GLU A 109 -20.10 15.44 18.21
N LYS A 110 -20.78 16.45 17.63
CA LYS A 110 -22.14 16.29 17.12
C LYS A 110 -22.24 15.24 16.02
N LEU A 111 -21.27 15.19 15.12
CA LEU A 111 -21.23 14.17 14.07
C LEU A 111 -21.06 12.77 14.66
N ILE A 112 -20.13 12.61 15.60
CA ILE A 112 -19.90 11.35 16.34
C ILE A 112 -21.20 10.87 17.01
N ASP A 113 -21.91 11.73 17.73
CA ASP A 113 -23.17 11.33 18.40
C ASP A 113 -24.27 10.98 17.39
N THR A 114 -24.32 11.69 16.27
CA THR A 114 -25.38 11.49 15.26
C THR A 114 -25.20 10.17 14.50
N LEU A 115 -23.95 9.71 14.30
CA LEU A 115 -23.63 8.47 13.59
C LEU A 115 -24.11 7.22 14.32
N ASP A 116 -24.42 7.26 15.62
CA ASP A 116 -25.09 6.15 16.31
C ASP A 116 -26.49 5.86 15.74
N MET A 117 -27.11 6.86 15.11
CA MET A 117 -28.52 6.83 14.71
C MET A 117 -28.76 7.03 13.21
N LYS A 118 -27.76 7.52 12.47
CA LYS A 118 -27.90 7.87 11.06
C LYS A 118 -26.75 7.33 10.25
N ARG A 119 -27.05 6.82 9.05
CA ARG A 119 -26.03 6.42 8.07
C ARG A 119 -25.11 7.58 7.75
N GLY A 120 -23.83 7.25 7.61
CA GLY A 120 -22.78 8.23 7.39
C GLY A 120 -21.42 7.70 7.81
N ALA A 121 -20.41 8.54 7.68
CA ALA A 121 -19.06 8.19 8.07
C ALA A 121 -18.30 9.40 8.61
N LEU A 122 -17.33 9.11 9.47
CA LEU A 122 -16.30 10.02 9.95
C LEU A 122 -14.94 9.37 9.69
N PHE A 123 -14.06 10.08 9.00
CA PHE A 123 -12.67 9.71 8.77
C PHE A 123 -11.78 10.76 9.44
N THR A 124 -10.71 10.31 10.09
CA THR A 124 -9.80 11.20 10.81
C THR A 124 -8.38 10.68 10.74
N SER A 125 -7.43 11.59 10.54
CA SER A 125 -6.02 11.36 10.86
C SER A 125 -5.69 12.19 12.09
N SER A 126 -5.42 11.53 13.22
CA SER A 126 -4.96 12.19 14.45
C SER A 126 -3.44 12.14 14.61
N TYR A 127 -2.75 11.59 13.60
CA TYR A 127 -1.31 11.40 13.59
C TYR A 127 -0.65 12.31 12.56
N GLU A 128 0.53 12.82 12.88
CA GLU A 128 1.33 13.62 11.96
C GLU A 128 2.70 12.95 11.82
N PHE A 129 3.12 12.78 10.57
CA PHE A 129 4.45 12.32 10.26
C PHE A 129 4.96 13.10 9.04
N PRO A 130 6.11 13.79 9.15
CA PRO A 130 6.62 14.62 8.08
C PRO A 130 6.69 13.88 6.74
N GLY A 131 6.11 14.49 5.70
CA GLY A 131 6.09 13.92 4.35
C GLY A 131 5.18 12.69 4.15
N ARG A 132 4.41 12.27 5.17
CA ARG A 132 3.55 11.08 5.08
C ARG A 132 2.11 11.30 5.56
N TYR A 133 1.90 11.89 6.74
CA TYR A 133 0.57 12.05 7.32
C TYR A 133 0.36 13.48 7.81
N ALA A 134 -0.76 14.07 7.42
CA ALA A 134 -1.29 15.31 7.99
C ALA A 134 -2.46 15.04 8.93
N ARG A 135 -2.76 15.98 9.84
CA ARG A 135 -3.91 15.89 10.75
C ARG A 135 -5.15 16.54 10.16
N TRP A 136 -6.23 15.78 10.07
CA TRP A 136 -7.49 16.24 9.47
C TRP A 136 -8.66 15.38 9.93
N THR A 137 -9.87 15.91 9.76
CA THR A 137 -11.11 15.17 9.98
C THR A 137 -12.11 15.52 8.89
N LEU A 138 -12.80 14.52 8.36
CA LEU A 138 -13.86 14.67 7.36
C LEU A 138 -15.02 13.76 7.75
N GLY A 139 -16.25 14.24 7.62
CA GLY A 139 -17.40 13.37 7.84
C GLY A 139 -18.71 13.91 7.31
N PHE A 140 -19.71 13.03 7.26
CA PHE A 140 -21.03 13.30 6.72
C PHE A 140 -22.09 12.40 7.36
N ILE A 141 -23.34 12.80 7.23
CA ILE A 141 -24.53 12.03 7.63
C ILE A 141 -25.59 12.15 6.53
N ASN A 142 -26.57 11.24 6.52
CA ASN A 142 -27.68 11.23 5.55
C ASN A 142 -27.23 11.25 4.08
N PRO A 143 -26.26 10.40 3.66
CA PRO A 143 -25.85 10.37 2.26
C PRO A 143 -27.04 10.03 1.35
N PRO A 144 -27.23 10.72 0.22
CA PRO A 144 -28.32 10.40 -0.72
C PRO A 144 -28.23 9.02 -1.37
N ILE A 145 -27.03 8.54 -1.66
CA ILE A 145 -26.78 7.28 -2.36
C ILE A 145 -25.88 6.37 -1.54
N GLU A 146 -26.25 5.09 -1.51
CA GLU A 146 -25.41 3.96 -1.09
C GLU A 146 -25.16 3.05 -2.30
N ILE A 147 -23.91 2.63 -2.48
CA ILE A 147 -23.48 1.64 -3.48
C ILE A 147 -22.97 0.46 -2.68
N SER A 148 -23.57 -0.71 -2.86
CA SER A 148 -23.09 -1.92 -2.23
C SER A 148 -23.02 -3.09 -3.21
N GLY A 149 -22.25 -4.11 -2.86
CA GLY A 149 -22.14 -5.31 -3.69
C GLY A 149 -21.54 -6.50 -2.97
N THR A 150 -21.85 -7.68 -3.49
CA THR A 150 -21.39 -8.98 -3.00
C THR A 150 -21.13 -9.85 -4.22
N GLY A 151 -19.92 -10.43 -4.30
CA GLY A 151 -19.47 -11.10 -5.51
C GLY A 151 -19.55 -10.16 -6.72
N ARG A 152 -20.38 -10.51 -7.71
CA ARG A 152 -20.58 -9.70 -8.92
C ARG A 152 -21.92 -8.97 -8.96
N ASP A 153 -22.73 -9.12 -7.94
CA ASP A 153 -24.01 -8.44 -7.80
C ASP A 153 -23.83 -7.13 -7.07
N PHE A 154 -24.53 -6.09 -7.53
CA PHE A 154 -24.47 -4.77 -6.93
C PHE A 154 -25.86 -4.16 -6.77
N LYS A 155 -25.96 -3.25 -5.81
CA LYS A 155 -27.11 -2.38 -5.57
C LYS A 155 -26.66 -0.92 -5.51
N VAL A 156 -27.44 -0.03 -6.10
CA VAL A 156 -27.33 1.42 -5.89
C VAL A 156 -28.64 1.91 -5.33
N LYS A 157 -28.64 2.41 -4.10
CA LYS A 157 -29.85 2.71 -3.32
C LYS A 157 -29.98 4.21 -3.11
N ALA A 158 -31.17 4.74 -3.41
CA ALA A 158 -31.58 6.08 -2.99
C ALA A 158 -32.09 6.02 -1.54
N LEU A 159 -31.35 6.66 -0.63
CA LEU A 159 -31.65 6.69 0.81
C LEU A 159 -32.58 7.85 1.20
N ASN A 160 -32.78 8.82 0.30
CA ASN A 160 -33.71 9.94 0.45
C ASN A 160 -34.16 10.44 -0.93
N GLU A 161 -35.07 11.44 -0.96
CA GLU A 161 -35.61 11.99 -2.22
C GLU A 161 -34.53 12.56 -3.14
N ARG A 162 -33.46 13.12 -2.56
CA ARG A 162 -32.29 13.64 -3.30
C ARG A 162 -31.56 12.51 -4.03
N GLY A 163 -31.48 11.34 -3.40
CA GLY A 163 -30.93 10.12 -3.98
C GLY A 163 -31.69 9.69 -5.24
N LYS A 164 -33.01 9.87 -5.32
CA LYS A 164 -33.79 9.49 -6.51
C LYS A 164 -33.37 10.28 -7.76
N VAL A 165 -33.06 11.57 -7.60
CA VAL A 165 -32.57 12.41 -8.72
C VAL A 165 -31.23 11.88 -9.23
N LEU A 166 -30.31 11.57 -8.31
CA LEU A 166 -28.99 11.02 -8.63
C LEU A 166 -29.08 9.62 -9.24
N LEU A 167 -30.03 8.80 -8.77
CA LEU A 167 -30.23 7.44 -9.23
C LEU A 167 -30.59 7.39 -10.72
N LEU A 168 -31.31 8.39 -11.25
CA LEU A 168 -31.62 8.51 -12.68
C LEU A 168 -30.37 8.76 -13.54
N ALA A 169 -29.44 9.60 -13.06
CA ALA A 169 -28.17 9.84 -13.72
C ALA A 169 -27.29 8.59 -13.71
N ILE A 170 -27.21 7.92 -12.55
CA ILE A 170 -26.44 6.69 -12.37
C ILE A 170 -27.01 5.55 -13.22
N GLU A 171 -28.33 5.38 -13.25
CA GLU A 171 -29.00 4.39 -14.10
C GLU A 171 -28.63 4.58 -15.58
N THR A 172 -28.69 5.82 -16.07
CA THR A 172 -28.36 6.14 -17.46
C THR A 172 -26.92 5.75 -17.78
N SER A 173 -25.98 6.07 -16.90
CA SER A 173 -24.57 5.73 -17.05
C SER A 173 -24.31 4.22 -16.98
N LEU A 174 -24.92 3.52 -16.02
CA LEU A 174 -24.74 2.07 -15.85
C LEU A 174 -25.37 1.26 -16.98
N LYS A 175 -26.53 1.66 -17.51
CA LYS A 175 -27.15 1.01 -18.69
C LYS A 175 -26.24 1.02 -19.92
N ALA A 176 -25.43 2.05 -20.06
CA ALA A 176 -24.49 2.20 -21.17
C ALA A 176 -23.15 1.49 -20.92
N HIS A 177 -22.88 1.02 -19.69
CA HIS A 177 -21.57 0.51 -19.33
C HIS A 177 -21.39 -0.95 -19.78
N PRO A 178 -20.33 -1.28 -20.55
CA PRO A 178 -20.19 -2.59 -21.20
C PRO A 178 -20.01 -3.76 -20.23
N HIS A 179 -19.57 -3.50 -19.00
CA HIS A 179 -19.40 -4.55 -17.98
C HIS A 179 -20.69 -4.90 -17.23
N VAL A 180 -21.74 -4.08 -17.32
CA VAL A 180 -23.01 -4.32 -16.61
C VAL A 180 -23.82 -5.34 -17.40
N ALA A 181 -24.06 -6.50 -16.82
CA ALA A 181 -24.76 -7.62 -17.45
C ALA A 181 -26.27 -7.50 -17.33
N THR A 182 -26.74 -7.16 -16.13
CA THR A 182 -28.15 -6.91 -15.84
C THR A 182 -28.27 -5.62 -15.04
N LEU A 183 -29.36 -4.89 -15.24
CA LEU A 183 -29.70 -3.73 -14.44
C LEU A 183 -31.21 -3.54 -14.45
N GLU A 184 -31.80 -3.56 -13.27
CA GLU A 184 -33.23 -3.39 -13.05
C GLU A 184 -33.47 -2.31 -12.00
N MET A 185 -34.46 -1.46 -12.26
CA MET A 185 -34.95 -0.50 -11.28
C MET A 185 -36.04 -1.18 -10.46
N GLY A 186 -35.86 -1.20 -9.14
CA GLY A 186 -36.81 -1.75 -8.18
C GLY A 186 -37.36 -0.69 -7.23
N GLU A 187 -38.50 -1.01 -6.64
CA GLU A 187 -38.98 -0.30 -5.44
C GLU A 187 -38.00 -0.54 -4.29
N GLY A 188 -37.88 0.45 -3.40
CA GLY A 188 -36.98 0.36 -2.25
C GLY A 188 -37.46 -0.62 -1.18
N GLU A 189 -36.54 -1.03 -0.30
CA GLU A 189 -36.82 -1.90 0.85
C GLU A 189 -37.19 -1.06 2.09
N GLU A 190 -38.47 -1.05 2.47
CA GLU A 190 -38.98 -0.28 3.64
C GLU A 190 -38.23 -0.62 4.93
N ALA A 191 -37.94 -1.91 5.17
CA ALA A 191 -37.25 -2.37 6.37
C ALA A 191 -35.82 -1.80 6.51
N SER A 192 -35.16 -1.49 5.38
CA SER A 192 -33.82 -0.90 5.34
C SER A 192 -33.85 0.60 5.00
N ASN A 193 -35.01 1.25 5.08
CA ASN A 193 -35.22 2.66 4.77
C ASN A 193 -34.69 3.09 3.39
N VAL A 194 -34.85 2.23 2.38
CA VAL A 194 -34.47 2.52 1.00
C VAL A 194 -35.72 2.97 0.25
N LEU A 195 -35.65 4.10 -0.47
CA LEU A 195 -36.81 4.62 -1.21
C LEU A 195 -36.91 4.04 -2.63
N GLN A 196 -35.77 3.82 -3.26
CA GLN A 196 -35.66 3.28 -4.62
C GLN A 196 -34.29 2.64 -4.78
N GLN A 197 -34.15 1.61 -5.62
CA GLN A 197 -32.86 0.99 -5.86
C GLN A 197 -32.69 0.51 -7.30
N LEU A 198 -31.46 0.57 -7.77
CA LEU A 198 -30.98 -0.20 -8.92
C LEU A 198 -30.36 -1.48 -8.40
N GLN A 199 -30.71 -2.61 -8.99
CA GLN A 199 -30.04 -3.88 -8.77
C GLN A 199 -29.49 -4.39 -10.08
N GLY A 200 -28.25 -4.85 -10.07
CA GLY A 200 -27.60 -5.35 -11.27
C GLY A 200 -26.50 -6.36 -10.97
N SER A 201 -25.98 -6.94 -12.04
CA SER A 201 -24.84 -7.86 -12.00
C SER A 201 -23.79 -7.45 -13.02
N ILE A 202 -22.54 -7.81 -12.74
CA ILE A 202 -21.39 -7.58 -13.63
C ILE A 202 -21.06 -8.85 -14.40
N HIS A 203 -20.75 -8.71 -15.69
CA HIS A 203 -20.31 -9.84 -16.52
C HIS A 203 -19.13 -10.56 -15.88
N THR A 204 -19.13 -11.89 -15.97
CA THR A 204 -17.92 -12.67 -15.73
C THR A 204 -16.91 -12.36 -16.84
N PRO A 205 -15.64 -12.07 -16.54
CA PRO A 205 -14.62 -11.87 -17.57
C PRO A 205 -14.55 -13.10 -18.48
N VAL A 206 -14.56 -12.87 -19.80
CA VAL A 206 -14.40 -13.90 -20.82
C VAL A 206 -13.15 -13.58 -21.63
N GLY A 207 -12.32 -14.60 -21.88
CA GLY A 207 -11.09 -14.46 -22.65
C GLY A 207 -9.84 -14.31 -21.77
N TYR A 208 -8.71 -14.09 -22.42
CA TYR A 208 -7.41 -13.91 -21.79
C TYR A 208 -7.19 -12.45 -21.41
N PHE A 209 -6.75 -12.21 -20.18
CA PHE A 209 -6.28 -10.90 -19.73
C PHE A 209 -4.80 -11.02 -19.35
N PRO A 210 -3.92 -10.21 -19.95
CA PRO A 210 -2.55 -10.05 -19.47
C PRO A 210 -2.56 -9.64 -17.99
N GLU A 211 -1.53 -10.02 -17.23
CA GLU A 211 -1.42 -9.68 -15.80
C GLU A 211 -1.40 -8.16 -15.59
N GLU A 212 -0.81 -7.39 -16.52
CA GLU A 212 -0.79 -5.94 -16.51
C GLU A 212 -2.18 -5.31 -16.64
N GLU A 213 -3.14 -6.01 -17.25
CA GLU A 213 -4.52 -5.52 -17.45
C GLU A 213 -5.52 -6.16 -16.47
N ARG A 214 -5.04 -6.93 -15.49
CA ARG A 214 -5.91 -7.67 -14.57
C ARG A 214 -6.89 -6.78 -13.80
N SER A 215 -6.48 -5.57 -13.42
CA SER A 215 -7.32 -4.58 -12.74
C SER A 215 -8.46 -4.02 -13.61
N LYS A 216 -8.40 -4.24 -14.92
CA LYS A 216 -9.40 -3.81 -15.90
C LYS A 216 -10.50 -4.85 -16.13
N GLN A 217 -10.39 -6.03 -15.52
CA GLN A 217 -11.44 -7.04 -15.60
C GLN A 217 -12.78 -6.52 -15.06
N PRO A 218 -13.91 -6.87 -15.70
CA PRO A 218 -15.24 -6.64 -15.17
C PRO A 218 -15.34 -7.09 -13.71
N SER A 219 -15.78 -6.18 -12.84
CA SER A 219 -15.90 -6.36 -11.39
C SER A 219 -16.77 -5.26 -10.77
N LEU A 220 -17.03 -5.30 -9.46
CA LEU A 220 -17.70 -4.20 -8.75
C LEU A 220 -17.01 -2.84 -8.95
N PHE A 221 -15.70 -2.82 -9.17
CA PHE A 221 -14.96 -1.59 -9.47
C PHE A 221 -15.31 -0.97 -10.83
N SER A 222 -15.97 -1.72 -11.73
CA SER A 222 -16.56 -1.15 -12.95
C SER A 222 -17.72 -0.20 -12.61
N VAL A 223 -18.52 -0.54 -11.60
CA VAL A 223 -19.60 0.33 -11.09
C VAL A 223 -19.01 1.57 -10.44
N VAL A 224 -17.98 1.39 -9.59
CA VAL A 224 -17.28 2.48 -8.90
C VAL A 224 -16.65 3.45 -9.92
N ARG A 225 -15.95 2.93 -10.94
CA ARG A 225 -15.38 3.73 -12.05
C ARG A 225 -16.46 4.47 -12.83
N CYS A 226 -17.58 3.81 -13.16
CA CYS A 226 -18.69 4.42 -13.89
C CYS A 226 -19.27 5.62 -13.13
N ILE A 227 -19.50 5.48 -11.83
CA ILE A 227 -20.03 6.56 -10.98
C ILE A 227 -18.97 7.65 -10.78
N LYS A 228 -17.71 7.30 -10.54
CA LYS A 228 -16.59 8.26 -10.48
C LYS A 228 -16.55 9.13 -11.74
N ASP A 229 -16.62 8.51 -12.91
CA ASP A 229 -16.54 9.22 -14.19
C ASP A 229 -17.77 10.08 -14.48
N LEU A 230 -18.96 9.63 -14.05
CA LEU A 230 -20.21 10.40 -14.15
C LEU A 230 -20.11 11.74 -13.40
N PHE A 231 -19.53 11.73 -12.20
CA PHE A 231 -19.43 12.91 -11.34
C PHE A 231 -18.06 13.62 -11.37
N SER A 232 -17.16 13.18 -12.26
CA SER A 232 -15.79 13.69 -12.30
C SER A 232 -15.71 15.18 -12.64
N HIS A 233 -14.90 15.92 -11.86
CA HIS A 233 -14.51 17.30 -12.11
C HIS A 233 -13.14 17.59 -11.48
N PRO A 234 -12.16 18.15 -12.21
CA PRO A 234 -10.78 18.28 -11.72
C PRO A 234 -10.62 19.24 -10.55
N ASP A 235 -11.47 20.26 -10.47
CA ASP A 235 -11.34 21.28 -9.42
C ASP A 235 -12.08 20.93 -8.13
N ASP A 236 -12.73 19.77 -8.02
CA ASP A 236 -13.49 19.33 -6.83
C ASP A 236 -12.84 18.15 -6.12
N ALA A 237 -12.03 18.46 -5.11
CA ALA A 237 -11.25 17.48 -4.38
C ALA A 237 -12.00 16.84 -3.20
N GLN A 238 -13.25 17.24 -2.94
CA GLN A 238 -14.02 16.76 -1.79
C GLN A 238 -15.28 15.99 -2.18
N LEU A 239 -15.75 16.05 -3.42
CA LEU A 239 -16.83 15.16 -3.85
C LEU A 239 -16.27 13.79 -4.25
N GLY A 240 -16.89 12.72 -3.76
CA GLY A 240 -16.39 11.36 -3.99
C GLY A 240 -17.27 10.27 -3.38
N LEU A 241 -16.73 9.06 -3.38
CA LEU A 241 -17.34 7.89 -2.74
C LEU A 241 -16.57 7.52 -1.48
N TYR A 242 -17.29 7.28 -0.38
CA TYR A 242 -16.72 7.11 0.95
C TYR A 242 -17.26 5.86 1.62
N GLY A 243 -16.40 5.01 2.17
CA GLY A 243 -16.88 3.85 2.91
C GLY A 243 -15.83 2.75 3.05
N SER A 244 -16.27 1.52 2.83
CA SER A 244 -15.55 0.31 3.18
C SER A 244 -15.49 -0.68 2.00
N PHE A 245 -14.36 -1.39 1.95
CA PHE A 245 -14.01 -2.40 0.98
C PHE A 245 -13.69 -3.68 1.75
N GLY A 246 -14.49 -4.73 1.54
CA GLY A 246 -14.38 -6.02 2.21
C GLY A 246 -13.34 -6.93 1.57
N TYR A 247 -12.78 -7.84 2.35
CA TYR A 247 -11.69 -8.73 1.96
C TYR A 247 -12.02 -9.59 0.73
N ASP A 248 -13.27 -10.05 0.61
CA ASP A 248 -13.70 -10.95 -0.45
C ASP A 248 -13.72 -10.29 -1.85
N LEU A 249 -13.55 -8.96 -1.94
CA LEU A 249 -13.33 -8.26 -3.23
C LEU A 249 -12.15 -8.85 -4.01
N ALA A 250 -11.12 -9.36 -3.33
CA ALA A 250 -9.96 -9.97 -3.97
C ALA A 250 -10.35 -11.14 -4.89
N PHE A 251 -11.36 -11.92 -4.51
CA PHE A 251 -11.75 -13.14 -5.22
C PHE A 251 -12.42 -12.88 -6.58
N GLN A 252 -12.75 -11.62 -6.88
CA GLN A 252 -13.21 -11.23 -8.22
C GLN A 252 -12.09 -11.20 -9.26
N PHE A 253 -10.83 -11.09 -8.80
CA PHE A 253 -9.62 -10.94 -9.63
C PHE A 253 -8.59 -12.05 -9.38
N GLU A 254 -8.67 -12.72 -8.23
CA GLU A 254 -7.87 -13.86 -7.81
C GLU A 254 -8.80 -15.07 -7.65
N PRO A 255 -9.22 -15.72 -8.75
CA PRO A 255 -10.18 -16.80 -8.70
C PRO A 255 -9.61 -17.99 -7.92
N MET A 256 -10.30 -18.40 -6.86
CA MET A 256 -9.94 -19.55 -6.04
C MET A 256 -11.17 -20.28 -5.52
N HIS A 257 -10.97 -21.53 -5.08
CA HIS A 257 -12.03 -22.32 -4.48
C HIS A 257 -12.33 -21.84 -3.06
N LEU A 258 -13.55 -21.35 -2.84
CA LEU A 258 -14.03 -20.90 -1.53
C LEU A 258 -14.53 -22.10 -0.72
N THR A 259 -14.06 -22.24 0.53
CA THR A 259 -14.40 -23.35 1.43
C THR A 259 -15.26 -22.93 2.61
N GLN A 260 -15.33 -21.64 2.91
CA GLN A 260 -16.12 -21.09 4.01
C GLN A 260 -17.50 -20.64 3.54
N GLU A 261 -18.49 -20.72 4.43
CA GLU A 261 -19.85 -20.24 4.18
C GLU A 261 -19.93 -18.72 4.41
N ARG A 262 -20.36 -17.96 3.40
CA ARG A 262 -20.64 -16.53 3.53
C ARG A 262 -22.10 -16.35 3.92
N ARG A 263 -22.37 -15.37 4.79
CA ARG A 263 -23.74 -14.98 5.11
C ARG A 263 -24.38 -14.29 3.90
N GLU A 264 -25.69 -14.45 3.73
CA GLU A 264 -26.45 -13.81 2.64
C GLU A 264 -26.40 -12.27 2.72
N ASP A 265 -26.28 -11.71 3.92
CA ASP A 265 -26.21 -10.28 4.17
C ASP A 265 -24.78 -9.72 4.20
N GLN A 266 -23.75 -10.55 3.97
CA GLN A 266 -22.37 -10.09 3.86
C GLN A 266 -22.21 -9.18 2.63
N GLN A 267 -21.56 -8.04 2.84
CA GLN A 267 -21.19 -7.13 1.76
C GLN A 267 -19.68 -7.12 1.56
N ASP A 268 -19.27 -7.08 0.30
CA ASP A 268 -17.87 -6.94 -0.10
C ASP A 268 -17.53 -5.48 -0.41
N LEU A 269 -18.53 -4.64 -0.68
CA LEU A 269 -18.38 -3.22 -0.93
C LEU A 269 -19.55 -2.46 -0.31
N LEU A 270 -19.28 -1.36 0.38
CA LEU A 270 -20.28 -0.36 0.74
C LEU A 270 -19.66 1.04 0.69
N LEU A 271 -20.12 1.86 -0.25
CA LEU A 271 -19.69 3.25 -0.44
C LEU A 271 -20.89 4.19 -0.44
N TYR A 272 -20.75 5.34 0.20
CA TYR A 272 -21.71 6.42 0.17
C TYR A 272 -21.26 7.56 -0.75
N LEU A 273 -22.22 8.16 -1.44
CA LEU A 273 -22.05 9.47 -2.08
C LEU A 273 -22.74 10.52 -1.21
N PRO A 274 -22.00 11.31 -0.42
CA PRO A 274 -22.57 12.39 0.39
C PRO A 274 -22.82 13.64 -0.44
N ASP A 275 -23.79 14.44 0.00
CA ASP A 275 -24.09 15.78 -0.54
C ASP A 275 -23.94 16.89 0.52
N GLN A 276 -23.53 16.52 1.72
CA GLN A 276 -23.17 17.39 2.82
C GLN A 276 -21.93 16.84 3.51
N ILE A 277 -20.81 17.55 3.40
CA ILE A 277 -19.52 17.11 3.93
C ILE A 277 -18.99 18.18 4.88
N VAL A 278 -18.68 17.77 6.09
CA VAL A 278 -17.96 18.58 7.07
C VAL A 278 -16.48 18.27 6.95
N VAL A 279 -15.67 19.32 6.83
CA VAL A 279 -14.21 19.22 6.83
C VAL A 279 -13.66 20.04 7.98
N VAL A 280 -12.73 19.45 8.72
CA VAL A 280 -11.96 20.11 9.78
C VAL A 280 -10.48 19.93 9.49
N ASP A 281 -9.83 21.05 9.19
CA ASP A 281 -8.38 21.17 9.18
C ASP A 281 -7.93 21.34 10.64
N GLN A 282 -7.33 20.28 11.20
CA GLN A 282 -6.90 20.28 12.59
C GLN A 282 -5.66 21.16 12.83
N GLN A 283 -4.87 21.42 11.78
CA GLN A 283 -3.66 22.24 11.89
C GLN A 283 -4.02 23.73 11.92
N ARG A 284 -4.93 24.15 11.04
CA ARG A 284 -5.42 25.53 10.98
C ARG A 284 -6.58 25.82 11.95
N MET A 285 -7.11 24.78 12.60
CA MET A 285 -8.29 24.85 13.47
C MET A 285 -9.48 25.52 12.77
N SER A 286 -9.60 25.31 11.46
CA SER A 286 -10.69 25.82 10.63
C SER A 286 -11.62 24.69 10.23
N ALA A 287 -12.93 24.95 10.25
CA ALA A 287 -13.92 24.00 9.81
C ALA A 287 -14.86 24.65 8.80
N TRP A 288 -15.25 23.89 7.79
CA TRP A 288 -16.23 24.30 6.81
C TRP A 288 -17.14 23.14 6.44
N GLU A 289 -18.30 23.50 5.93
CA GLU A 289 -19.30 22.58 5.42
C GLU A 289 -19.46 22.82 3.91
N LEU A 290 -19.44 21.72 3.17
CA LEU A 290 -19.71 21.66 1.74
C LEU A 290 -21.13 21.12 1.57
N ARG A 291 -21.98 21.87 0.87
CA ARG A 291 -23.33 21.42 0.48
C ARG A 291 -23.42 21.35 -1.03
N TYR A 292 -23.69 20.16 -1.53
CA TYR A 292 -23.86 19.90 -2.95
C TYR A 292 -25.34 19.85 -3.28
N ASP A 293 -25.71 20.47 -4.40
CA ASP A 293 -26.98 20.31 -5.07
C ASP A 293 -26.74 19.88 -6.51
N PHE A 294 -27.54 18.93 -6.96
CA PHE A 294 -27.37 18.23 -8.23
C PHE A 294 -28.57 18.50 -9.15
N GLU A 295 -28.29 18.62 -10.44
CA GLU A 295 -29.28 18.77 -11.49
C GLU A 295 -29.02 17.76 -12.60
N TRP A 296 -30.06 17.00 -12.96
CA TRP A 296 -30.02 16.04 -14.05
C TRP A 296 -31.35 16.00 -14.78
N ALA A 297 -31.31 16.13 -16.11
CA ALA A 297 -32.48 16.04 -16.99
C ALA A 297 -33.70 16.91 -16.53
N GLY A 298 -33.43 18.09 -15.96
CA GLY A 298 -34.45 19.03 -15.46
C GLY A 298 -34.98 18.72 -14.05
N ALA A 299 -34.59 17.60 -13.44
CA ALA A 299 -34.79 17.34 -12.01
C ALA A 299 -33.64 17.96 -11.20
N SER A 300 -33.93 18.50 -10.02
CA SER A 300 -32.95 19.17 -9.16
C SER A 300 -33.15 18.81 -7.71
N THR A 301 -32.06 18.70 -6.96
CA THR A 301 -32.10 18.49 -5.52
C THR A 301 -32.23 19.79 -4.72
N ASP A 302 -32.11 20.97 -5.32
CA ASP A 302 -32.01 22.27 -4.61
C ASP A 302 -33.13 22.50 -3.57
N TRP A 303 -34.33 22.01 -3.86
CA TRP A 303 -35.52 22.16 -3.01
C TRP A 303 -35.78 20.98 -2.08
N GLU A 304 -35.05 19.89 -2.24
CA GLU A 304 -35.26 18.65 -1.50
C GLU A 304 -34.48 18.66 -0.17
N PRO A 305 -35.10 18.25 0.95
CA PRO A 305 -34.45 18.30 2.26
C PRO A 305 -33.33 17.24 2.40
N ARG A 306 -32.25 17.59 3.12
CA ARG A 306 -31.12 16.70 3.45
C ARG A 306 -31.43 15.83 4.68
N VAL A 307 -32.53 15.11 4.62
CA VAL A 307 -32.99 14.19 5.67
C VAL A 307 -32.61 12.76 5.33
N GLY A 308 -32.57 11.91 6.34
CA GLY A 308 -32.28 10.48 6.22
C GLY A 308 -32.99 9.73 7.33
N SER A 309 -32.93 8.39 7.26
CA SER A 309 -33.53 7.54 8.27
C SER A 309 -32.89 7.72 9.65
N HIS A 310 -33.69 7.44 10.67
CA HIS A 310 -33.27 7.48 12.07
C HIS A 310 -33.45 6.10 12.69
N GLU A 311 -32.34 5.40 12.88
CA GLU A 311 -32.30 4.05 13.42
C GLU A 311 -31.32 4.01 14.59
N PRO A 312 -31.80 4.14 15.83
CA PRO A 312 -30.93 4.14 17.00
C PRO A 312 -30.20 2.80 17.19
N PHE A 313 -28.93 2.89 17.55
CA PHE A 313 -28.14 1.74 18.00
C PHE A 313 -28.89 0.94 19.09
N THR A 314 -28.98 -0.37 18.89
CA THR A 314 -29.57 -1.31 19.84
C THR A 314 -28.46 -2.04 20.59
N PRO A 315 -28.27 -1.78 21.90
CA PRO A 315 -27.26 -2.48 22.70
C PRO A 315 -27.59 -3.96 22.89
N ALA A 316 -26.57 -4.80 23.03
CA ALA A 316 -26.77 -6.20 23.38
C ALA A 316 -27.46 -6.37 24.75
N LEU A 317 -28.42 -7.29 24.80
CA LEU A 317 -29.14 -7.66 26.02
C LEU A 317 -28.35 -8.73 26.80
N GLY A 318 -27.67 -8.30 27.86
CA GLY A 318 -27.03 -9.20 28.83
C GLY A 318 -25.55 -9.51 28.55
N ASN A 319 -24.88 -10.05 29.57
CA ASN A 319 -23.45 -10.37 29.51
C ASN A 319 -23.27 -11.86 29.19
N GLN A 320 -23.22 -12.20 27.90
CA GLN A 320 -22.94 -13.59 27.47
C GLN A 320 -21.46 -13.99 27.59
N GLY A 321 -20.60 -13.11 28.13
CA GLY A 321 -19.16 -13.30 28.22
C GLY A 321 -18.47 -13.28 26.85
N ARG A 322 -17.15 -13.12 26.88
CA ARG A 322 -16.31 -13.13 25.68
C ARG A 322 -16.38 -14.49 24.98
N LYS A 323 -16.57 -14.47 23.66
CA LYS A 323 -16.43 -15.64 22.79
C LYS A 323 -15.19 -15.47 21.91
N ARG A 324 -14.56 -16.59 21.53
CA ARG A 324 -13.52 -16.65 20.49
C ARG A 324 -13.86 -17.76 19.51
N ASP A 325 -13.61 -17.52 18.22
CA ASP A 325 -13.91 -18.47 17.14
C ASP A 325 -12.93 -19.65 17.08
N MET A 326 -11.70 -19.44 17.55
CA MET A 326 -10.68 -20.47 17.73
C MET A 326 -10.38 -20.65 19.23
N PRO A 327 -10.60 -21.82 19.85
CA PRO A 327 -10.18 -22.10 21.22
C PRO A 327 -8.66 -21.96 21.43
N PRO A 328 -8.20 -21.75 22.68
CA PRO A 328 -6.77 -21.67 23.00
C PRO A 328 -5.98 -22.87 22.47
N GLY A 329 -4.85 -22.62 21.80
CA GLY A 329 -3.99 -23.63 21.20
C GLY A 329 -4.39 -24.06 19.79
N GLU A 330 -5.61 -23.74 19.33
CA GLU A 330 -5.99 -24.01 17.93
C GLU A 330 -5.21 -23.09 16.97
N PHE A 331 -5.04 -21.81 17.32
CA PHE A 331 -4.22 -20.89 16.53
C PHE A 331 -2.77 -21.40 16.44
N SER A 332 -2.16 -21.76 17.58
CA SER A 332 -0.81 -22.38 17.63
C SER A 332 -0.71 -23.63 16.76
N SER A 333 -1.76 -24.46 16.71
CA SER A 333 -1.79 -25.64 15.83
C SER A 333 -1.79 -25.26 14.34
N LYS A 334 -2.50 -24.19 13.96
CA LYS A 334 -2.50 -23.66 12.59
C LYS A 334 -1.16 -23.01 12.22
N VAL A 335 -0.46 -22.38 13.16
CA VAL A 335 0.92 -21.92 12.95
C VAL A 335 1.86 -23.08 12.61
N LYS A 336 1.72 -24.23 13.28
CA LYS A 336 2.51 -25.43 12.97
C LYS A 336 2.23 -25.97 11.56
N LEU A 337 0.99 -25.88 11.09
CA LEU A 337 0.64 -26.23 9.71
C LEU A 337 1.27 -25.25 8.71
N ALA A 338 1.18 -23.94 8.96
CA ALA A 338 1.82 -22.94 8.11
C ALA A 338 3.34 -23.15 8.00
N LYS A 339 4.00 -23.50 9.12
CA LYS A 339 5.43 -23.85 9.14
C LYS A 339 5.78 -25.03 8.25
N GLU A 340 4.88 -25.99 8.09
CA GLU A 340 5.10 -27.11 7.17
C GLU A 340 5.00 -26.68 5.71
N GLU A 341 4.05 -25.80 5.38
CA GLU A 341 3.94 -25.18 4.06
C GLU A 341 5.18 -24.31 3.74
N PHE A 342 5.70 -23.57 4.73
CA PHE A 342 6.96 -22.83 4.62
C PHE A 342 8.15 -23.75 4.38
N ARG A 343 8.21 -24.89 5.08
CA ARG A 343 9.29 -25.88 4.96
C ARG A 343 9.41 -26.44 3.54
N VAL A 344 8.27 -26.67 2.88
CA VAL A 344 8.24 -27.21 1.52
C VAL A 344 8.24 -26.13 0.42
N GLY A 345 8.17 -24.85 0.80
CA GLY A 345 8.24 -23.72 -0.13
C GLY A 345 6.91 -23.38 -0.82
N ASN A 346 5.78 -23.83 -0.27
CA ASN A 346 4.45 -23.47 -0.76
C ASN A 346 4.06 -22.04 -0.34
N LEU A 347 4.55 -21.61 0.83
CA LEU A 347 4.38 -20.27 1.36
C LEU A 347 5.77 -19.76 1.83
N PHE A 348 5.92 -18.45 1.91
CA PHE A 348 7.06 -17.77 2.57
C PHE A 348 6.59 -17.05 3.84
N GLU A 349 5.38 -16.50 3.76
CA GLU A 349 4.70 -15.79 4.83
C GLU A 349 3.20 -16.07 4.74
N ALA A 350 2.51 -16.13 5.87
CA ALA A 350 1.05 -16.20 5.92
C ALA A 350 0.53 -15.43 7.13
N VAL A 351 -0.55 -14.68 6.96
CA VAL A 351 -1.19 -13.95 8.07
C VAL A 351 -2.49 -14.64 8.39
N LEU A 352 -2.52 -15.37 9.51
CA LEU A 352 -3.76 -15.94 10.06
C LEU A 352 -4.32 -15.02 11.14
N SER A 353 -5.63 -15.08 11.31
CA SER A 353 -6.37 -14.29 12.27
C SER A 353 -7.42 -15.10 13.01
N GLN A 354 -7.81 -14.60 14.19
CA GLN A 354 -8.91 -15.11 14.99
C GLN A 354 -9.79 -13.96 15.48
N THR A 355 -11.04 -14.27 15.78
CA THR A 355 -12.08 -13.30 16.12
C THR A 355 -12.50 -13.45 17.58
N PHE A 356 -12.57 -12.32 18.27
CA PHE A 356 -13.08 -12.20 19.63
C PHE A 356 -14.39 -11.41 19.60
N THR A 357 -15.45 -11.98 20.17
CA THR A 357 -16.78 -11.36 20.19
C THR A 357 -17.15 -10.99 21.63
N GLU A 358 -17.60 -9.76 21.81
CA GLU A 358 -18.11 -9.20 23.07
C GLU A 358 -19.48 -8.53 22.85
N PRO A 359 -20.40 -8.59 23.81
CA PRO A 359 -21.63 -7.80 23.76
C PRO A 359 -21.33 -6.29 23.76
N ALA A 360 -21.79 -5.55 22.75
CA ALA A 360 -21.68 -4.10 22.70
C ALA A 360 -22.80 -3.45 23.55
N THR A 361 -22.47 -3.10 24.79
CA THR A 361 -23.41 -2.47 25.74
C THR A 361 -23.40 -0.94 25.68
N ALA A 362 -22.32 -0.35 25.14
CA ALA A 362 -22.19 1.08 24.92
C ALA A 362 -22.38 1.38 23.42
N PRO A 363 -22.87 2.59 23.07
CA PRO A 363 -23.02 2.97 21.68
C PRO A 363 -21.66 3.06 20.94
N PRO A 364 -21.63 2.83 19.62
CA PRO A 364 -20.42 2.92 18.80
C PRO A 364 -19.65 4.24 18.98
N SER A 365 -20.34 5.37 19.14
CA SER A 365 -19.74 6.68 19.44
C SER A 365 -18.86 6.68 20.69
N ALA A 366 -19.27 6.00 21.76
CA ALA A 366 -18.49 5.87 22.99
C ALA A 366 -17.24 5.02 22.76
N LEU A 367 -17.36 3.95 21.98
CA LEU A 367 -16.24 3.09 21.60
C LEU A 367 -15.21 3.86 20.75
N PHE A 368 -15.68 4.67 19.81
CA PHE A 368 -14.84 5.52 18.98
C PHE A 368 -14.04 6.53 19.82
N ARG A 369 -14.68 7.22 20.78
CA ARG A 369 -14.01 8.16 21.69
C ARG A 369 -12.92 7.48 22.54
N ARG A 370 -13.23 6.29 23.08
CA ARG A 370 -12.27 5.47 23.83
C ARG A 370 -11.06 5.07 22.99
N LEU A 371 -11.30 4.63 21.75
CA LEU A 371 -10.23 4.26 20.82
C LEU A 371 -9.37 5.46 20.45
N ARG A 372 -9.98 6.59 20.05
CA ARG A 372 -9.28 7.83 19.67
C ARG A 372 -8.35 8.34 20.77
N THR A 373 -8.76 8.20 22.03
CA THR A 373 -7.97 8.65 23.20
C THR A 373 -6.79 7.71 23.47
N ARG A 374 -6.97 6.40 23.28
CA ARG A 374 -5.98 5.39 23.67
C ARG A 374 -4.98 5.04 22.58
N ASN A 375 -5.40 5.11 21.31
CA ASN A 375 -4.67 4.67 20.13
C ASN A 375 -4.81 5.71 19.00
N PRO A 376 -4.05 6.82 19.04
CA PRO A 376 -3.97 7.73 17.89
C PRO A 376 -3.40 6.98 16.68
N ALA A 377 -3.95 7.23 15.50
CA ALA A 377 -3.61 6.51 14.28
C ALA A 377 -3.78 7.40 13.04
N PRO A 378 -3.03 7.14 11.96
CA PRO A 378 -3.17 7.86 10.69
C PRO A 378 -4.53 7.63 10.03
N TYR A 379 -5.17 6.49 10.25
CA TYR A 379 -6.48 6.14 9.67
C TYR A 379 -7.50 5.76 10.75
N GLY A 380 -8.07 6.77 11.40
CA GLY A 380 -9.22 6.63 12.28
C GLY A 380 -10.54 6.73 11.53
N PHE A 381 -11.52 5.90 11.89
CA PHE A 381 -12.83 5.90 11.24
C PHE A 381 -13.96 5.45 12.16
N PHE A 382 -15.13 6.03 11.92
CA PHE A 382 -16.42 5.60 12.45
C PHE A 382 -17.45 5.64 11.32
N ILE A 383 -17.92 4.47 10.90
CA ILE A 383 -18.84 4.30 9.77
C ILE A 383 -20.10 3.61 10.27
N ASN A 384 -21.26 4.20 10.02
CA ASN A 384 -22.56 3.55 10.17
C ASN A 384 -22.96 2.99 8.79
N LEU A 385 -22.93 1.66 8.66
CA LEU A 385 -23.23 0.92 7.43
C LEU A 385 -24.75 0.68 7.25
N GLY A 386 -25.56 1.10 8.22
CA GLY A 386 -27.00 0.81 8.29
C GLY A 386 -27.30 -0.58 8.86
N ASN A 387 -28.58 -0.87 9.11
CA ASN A 387 -29.05 -2.18 9.57
C ASN A 387 -28.31 -2.68 10.82
N GLN A 388 -28.11 -1.79 11.80
CA GLN A 388 -27.35 -2.06 13.04
C GLN A 388 -25.91 -2.55 12.83
N GLU A 389 -25.30 -2.25 11.68
CA GLU A 389 -23.92 -2.56 11.37
C GLU A 389 -23.03 -1.29 11.40
N TYR A 390 -21.90 -1.38 12.10
CA TYR A 390 -20.98 -0.27 12.30
C TYR A 390 -19.52 -0.73 12.25
N LEU A 391 -18.64 0.14 11.78
CA LEU A 391 -17.20 -0.03 11.87
C LEU A 391 -16.60 1.11 12.68
N VAL A 392 -15.83 0.75 13.70
CA VAL A 392 -15.09 1.71 14.54
C VAL A 392 -13.63 1.29 14.59
N GLY A 393 -12.72 2.08 14.03
CA GLY A 393 -11.32 1.67 13.89
C GLY A 393 -10.32 2.81 14.03
N ALA A 394 -9.08 2.41 14.33
CA ALA A 394 -7.90 3.26 14.38
C ALA A 394 -6.74 2.47 13.76
N SER A 395 -6.73 2.42 12.43
CA SER A 395 -5.78 1.62 11.67
C SER A 395 -4.41 2.31 11.59
N PRO A 396 -3.32 1.57 11.90
CA PRO A 396 -1.97 2.10 11.80
C PRO A 396 -1.47 2.15 10.34
N GLU A 397 -2.09 1.41 9.42
CA GLU A 397 -1.49 1.10 8.13
C GLU A 397 -2.26 1.69 6.95
N MET A 398 -1.53 2.45 6.13
CA MET A 398 -2.01 2.93 4.82
C MET A 398 -2.17 1.73 3.88
N PHE A 399 -3.31 1.64 3.20
CA PHE A 399 -3.46 0.65 2.13
C PHE A 399 -2.87 1.20 0.82
N VAL A 400 -3.58 2.12 0.17
CA VAL A 400 -3.10 2.81 -1.04
C VAL A 400 -3.55 4.27 -0.99
N ARG A 401 -2.62 5.18 -1.27
CA ARG A 401 -2.92 6.58 -1.53
C ARG A 401 -2.43 6.98 -2.93
N CYS A 402 -3.30 7.67 -3.67
CA CYS A 402 -3.00 8.19 -5.01
C CYS A 402 -3.22 9.70 -5.03
N GLU A 403 -2.18 10.44 -5.40
CA GLU A 403 -2.24 11.90 -5.53
C GLU A 403 -1.62 12.41 -6.82
N SER A 404 -2.30 13.37 -7.45
CA SER A 404 -1.74 14.07 -8.61
C SER A 404 -0.64 15.05 -8.18
N THR A 405 0.51 14.93 -8.82
CA THR A 405 1.69 15.81 -8.70
C THR A 405 2.14 16.26 -10.09
N ASP A 406 3.16 17.11 -10.16
CA ASP A 406 3.76 17.56 -11.43
C ASP A 406 4.34 16.38 -12.25
N GLY A 407 4.68 15.27 -11.60
CA GLY A 407 5.18 14.05 -12.24
C GLY A 407 4.09 13.06 -12.69
N GLY A 408 2.81 13.38 -12.50
CA GLY A 408 1.68 12.51 -12.83
C GLY A 408 0.91 12.03 -11.58
N MET A 409 0.22 10.90 -11.69
CA MET A 409 -0.50 10.31 -10.55
C MET A 409 0.46 9.46 -9.71
N ARG A 410 0.88 9.99 -8.56
CA ARG A 410 1.76 9.31 -7.60
C ARG A 410 0.96 8.32 -6.77
N VAL A 411 1.40 7.07 -6.71
CA VAL A 411 0.88 6.01 -5.83
C VAL A 411 1.86 5.77 -4.71
N GLU A 412 1.39 5.72 -3.48
CA GLU A 412 2.22 5.37 -2.34
C GLU A 412 1.51 4.41 -1.37
N THR A 413 2.35 3.68 -0.65
CA THR A 413 1.96 2.79 0.44
C THR A 413 3.02 2.85 1.53
N CYS A 414 2.69 2.35 2.72
CA CYS A 414 3.61 2.30 3.84
C CYS A 414 3.53 0.92 4.50
N PRO A 415 4.19 -0.12 3.95
CA PRO A 415 4.23 -1.44 4.57
C PRO A 415 4.76 -1.33 6.00
N ILE A 416 4.04 -1.94 6.95
CA ILE A 416 4.40 -1.96 8.37
C ILE A 416 4.67 -3.40 8.79
N SER A 417 5.82 -3.61 9.41
CA SER A 417 6.13 -4.85 10.11
C SER A 417 7.05 -4.53 11.28
N GLY A 418 7.13 -5.41 12.27
CA GLY A 418 7.77 -5.09 13.53
C GLY A 418 6.90 -4.22 14.42
N THR A 419 6.55 -4.76 15.58
CA THR A 419 5.86 -4.01 16.63
C THR A 419 6.53 -4.26 17.97
N ILE A 420 7.00 -3.21 18.62
CA ILE A 420 7.48 -3.28 20.00
C ILE A 420 6.78 -2.23 20.85
N GLY A 421 6.48 -2.56 22.12
CA GLY A 421 5.87 -1.60 23.03
C GLY A 421 6.81 -0.43 23.32
N ARG A 422 6.28 0.76 23.61
CA ARG A 422 7.05 1.87 24.16
C ARG A 422 7.59 1.52 25.55
N GLY A 423 8.81 1.97 25.84
CA GLY A 423 9.39 1.99 27.17
C GLY A 423 8.76 3.07 28.04
N ASN A 424 8.96 2.99 29.36
CA ASN A 424 8.51 4.02 30.29
C ASN A 424 9.42 5.26 30.26
N THR A 425 10.60 5.15 29.63
CA THR A 425 11.60 6.21 29.53
C THR A 425 12.21 6.24 28.13
N ALA A 426 12.79 7.38 27.73
CA ALA A 426 13.48 7.52 26.45
C ALA A 426 14.67 6.55 26.28
N LEU A 427 15.33 6.16 27.38
CA LEU A 427 16.41 5.16 27.35
C LEU A 427 15.87 3.75 27.07
N GLU A 428 14.72 3.41 27.65
CA GLU A 428 14.03 2.16 27.35
C GLU A 428 13.51 2.15 25.91
N ASP A 429 12.94 3.26 25.43
CA ASP A 429 12.54 3.41 24.03
C ASP A 429 13.74 3.20 23.09
N ALA A 430 14.89 3.84 23.36
CA ALA A 430 16.09 3.67 22.55
C ALA A 430 16.60 2.21 22.55
N ALA A 431 16.54 1.53 23.70
CA ALA A 431 16.90 0.12 23.81
C ALA A 431 15.95 -0.77 22.99
N ARG A 432 14.63 -0.50 23.04
CA ARG A 432 13.61 -1.22 22.28
C ARG A 432 13.67 -0.95 20.79
N ILE A 433 13.97 0.29 20.38
CA ILE A 433 14.25 0.66 18.99
C ILE A 433 15.46 -0.13 18.48
N LYS A 434 16.53 -0.20 19.27
CA LYS A 434 17.69 -1.01 18.92
C LYS A 434 17.36 -2.49 18.82
N GLU A 435 16.53 -3.01 19.72
CA GLU A 435 16.09 -4.40 19.73
C GLU A 435 15.29 -4.76 18.47
N ILE A 436 14.27 -3.98 18.11
CA ILE A 436 13.46 -4.22 16.92
C ILE A 436 14.28 -4.04 15.63
N LEU A 437 15.20 -3.06 15.59
CA LEU A 437 16.09 -2.87 14.45
C LEU A 437 17.16 -3.97 14.32
N ALA A 438 17.51 -4.66 15.42
CA ALA A 438 18.46 -5.77 15.39
C ALA A 438 17.78 -7.14 15.22
N ASN A 439 16.45 -7.20 15.21
CA ASN A 439 15.73 -8.46 15.10
C ASN A 439 15.66 -8.93 13.64
N PRO A 440 16.32 -10.05 13.28
CA PRO A 440 16.36 -10.54 11.91
C PRO A 440 15.00 -11.06 11.42
N LYS A 441 14.10 -11.49 12.33
CA LYS A 441 12.73 -11.89 11.96
C LYS A 441 11.97 -10.68 11.41
N GLU A 442 11.93 -9.59 12.18
CA GLU A 442 11.21 -8.36 11.81
C GLU A 442 11.80 -7.71 10.56
N GLU A 443 13.13 -7.76 10.40
CA GLU A 443 13.78 -7.30 9.18
C GLU A 443 13.39 -8.13 7.95
N SER A 444 13.34 -9.46 8.09
CA SER A 444 12.93 -10.35 6.99
C SER A 444 11.46 -10.13 6.62
N GLU A 445 10.59 -10.01 7.61
CA GLU A 445 9.15 -9.76 7.41
C GLU A 445 8.90 -8.46 6.65
N LEU A 446 9.49 -7.34 7.12
CA LEU A 446 9.34 -6.05 6.46
C LEU A 446 9.93 -6.05 5.03
N THR A 447 11.03 -6.79 4.82
CA THR A 447 11.63 -6.96 3.49
C THR A 447 10.68 -7.64 2.53
N MET A 448 10.04 -8.73 2.93
CA MET A 448 9.07 -9.45 2.09
C MET A 448 7.85 -8.59 1.79
N CYS A 449 7.32 -7.89 2.79
CA CYS A 449 6.21 -6.96 2.60
C CYS A 449 6.55 -5.86 1.58
N THR A 450 7.75 -5.29 1.66
CA THR A 450 8.22 -4.22 0.77
C THR A 450 8.44 -4.72 -0.65
N ASP A 451 9.01 -5.92 -0.84
CA ASP A 451 9.24 -6.45 -2.17
C ASP A 451 7.94 -6.81 -2.89
N VAL A 452 6.94 -7.35 -2.18
CA VAL A 452 5.62 -7.60 -2.80
C VAL A 452 4.90 -6.29 -3.12
N ASP A 453 5.01 -5.29 -2.25
CA ASP A 453 4.45 -3.97 -2.52
C ASP A 453 5.09 -3.30 -3.76
N ARG A 454 6.42 -3.42 -3.92
CA ARG A 454 7.13 -2.99 -5.14
C ARG A 454 6.68 -3.77 -6.36
N ASN A 455 6.45 -5.08 -6.24
CA ASN A 455 5.91 -5.91 -7.32
C ASN A 455 4.51 -5.46 -7.74
N ASP A 456 3.62 -5.19 -6.79
CA ASP A 456 2.25 -4.72 -7.05
C ASP A 456 2.26 -3.38 -7.81
N LYS A 457 3.10 -2.41 -7.40
CA LYS A 457 3.29 -1.14 -8.13
C LYS A 457 3.90 -1.34 -9.50
N SER A 458 4.87 -2.24 -9.64
CA SER A 458 5.58 -2.48 -10.89
C SER A 458 4.70 -3.02 -12.02
N ARG A 459 3.46 -3.45 -11.72
CA ARG A 459 2.46 -3.83 -12.74
C ARG A 459 1.90 -2.62 -13.48
N ILE A 460 1.72 -1.50 -12.78
CA ILE A 460 0.93 -0.35 -13.25
C ILE A 460 1.69 0.98 -13.25
N CYS A 461 2.87 1.05 -12.65
CA CYS A 461 3.69 2.27 -12.55
C CYS A 461 4.76 2.35 -13.64
N GLU A 462 5.09 3.56 -14.09
CA GLU A 462 6.13 3.87 -15.07
C GLU A 462 7.44 3.16 -14.70
N PRO A 463 8.12 2.47 -15.65
CA PRO A 463 9.40 1.83 -15.37
C PRO A 463 10.41 2.81 -14.73
N GLY A 464 11.09 2.38 -13.66
CA GLY A 464 12.04 3.23 -12.91
C GLY A 464 11.39 4.23 -11.95
N SER A 465 10.06 4.37 -11.94
CA SER A 465 9.35 5.26 -11.02
C SER A 465 9.13 4.65 -9.63
N VAL A 466 9.15 3.32 -9.51
CA VAL A 466 8.92 2.62 -8.23
C VAL A 466 10.16 2.70 -7.33
N ARG A 467 10.05 3.37 -6.18
CA ARG A 467 11.18 3.68 -5.29
C ARG A 467 10.82 3.47 -3.82
N VAL A 468 11.77 2.99 -3.04
CA VAL A 468 11.67 2.96 -1.57
C VAL A 468 12.27 4.27 -1.05
N LEU A 469 11.42 5.20 -0.63
CA LEU A 469 11.80 6.51 -0.09
C LEU A 469 12.36 6.43 1.33
N GLY A 470 11.89 5.46 2.10
CA GLY A 470 12.30 5.24 3.48
C GLY A 470 12.26 3.76 3.78
N ARG A 471 13.30 3.27 4.47
CA ARG A 471 13.41 1.87 4.87
C ARG A 471 13.64 1.75 6.37
N ARG A 472 12.89 0.85 7.00
CA ARG A 472 12.90 0.54 8.44
C ARG A 472 12.83 1.81 9.28
N GLN A 473 12.06 2.79 8.81
CA GLN A 473 11.89 4.05 9.53
C GLN A 473 11.12 3.79 10.80
N ILE A 474 11.59 4.39 11.89
CA ILE A 474 10.95 4.26 13.19
C ILE A 474 9.77 5.22 13.25
N GLU A 475 8.57 4.66 13.28
CA GLU A 475 7.37 5.40 13.63
C GLU A 475 7.01 5.14 15.10
N MET A 476 7.07 6.20 15.89
CA MET A 476 6.66 6.15 17.29
C MET A 476 5.20 6.55 17.44
N TYR A 477 4.44 5.67 18.07
CA TYR A 477 3.08 5.91 18.52
C TYR A 477 3.07 6.07 20.05
N SER A 478 1.90 6.39 20.62
CA SER A 478 1.76 6.60 22.07
C SER A 478 2.15 5.38 22.90
N LYS A 479 1.92 4.17 22.38
CA LYS A 479 2.16 2.90 23.09
C LYS A 479 3.05 1.91 22.34
N LEU A 480 3.23 2.09 21.04
CA LEU A 480 3.93 1.15 20.17
C LEU A 480 4.99 1.89 19.36
N ILE A 481 5.98 1.15 18.90
CA ILE A 481 6.99 1.56 17.93
C ILE A 481 6.89 0.58 16.76
N HIS A 482 6.81 1.11 15.56
CA HIS A 482 6.74 0.35 14.32
C HIS A 482 7.95 0.64 13.45
N THR A 483 8.40 -0.39 12.71
CA THR A 483 9.28 -0.19 11.56
C THR A 483 8.43 -0.10 10.30
N VAL A 484 8.67 0.94 9.50
CA VAL A 484 7.85 1.26 8.33
C VAL A 484 8.74 1.51 7.14
N ASP A 485 8.42 0.88 6.01
CA ASP A 485 8.97 1.23 4.71
C ASP A 485 8.00 2.18 4.00
N HIS A 486 8.51 3.06 3.15
CA HIS A 486 7.72 4.02 2.38
C HIS A 486 8.04 3.84 0.92
N VAL A 487 7.06 3.38 0.16
CA VAL A 487 7.25 3.04 -1.24
C VAL A 487 6.35 3.92 -2.09
N GLU A 488 6.91 4.51 -3.15
CA GLU A 488 6.17 5.27 -4.14
C GLU A 488 6.33 4.68 -5.55
N GLY A 489 5.46 5.09 -6.45
CA GLY A 489 5.57 4.95 -7.90
C GLY A 489 4.66 5.94 -8.61
N TYR A 490 4.80 6.06 -9.92
CA TYR A 490 3.95 6.94 -10.73
C TYR A 490 3.16 6.09 -11.73
N LEU A 491 1.83 6.22 -11.77
CA LEU A 491 0.99 5.43 -12.67
C LEU A 491 1.36 5.68 -14.14
N ARG A 492 1.34 4.61 -14.94
CA ARG A 492 1.45 4.70 -16.38
C ARG A 492 0.20 5.30 -17.01
N GLU A 493 0.36 5.81 -18.22
CA GLU A 493 -0.78 6.18 -19.05
C GLU A 493 -1.76 5.00 -19.20
N GLY A 494 -3.07 5.30 -19.07
CA GLY A 494 -4.13 4.30 -19.19
C GLY A 494 -4.44 3.51 -17.91
N PHE A 495 -3.83 3.87 -16.78
CA PHE A 495 -4.19 3.37 -15.45
C PHE A 495 -4.68 4.49 -14.53
N ASP A 496 -5.60 4.16 -13.62
CA ASP A 496 -6.14 5.07 -12.62
C ASP A 496 -5.90 4.61 -11.17
N ALA A 497 -6.32 5.43 -10.21
CA ALA A 497 -6.14 5.11 -8.79
C ALA A 497 -6.87 3.82 -8.35
N LEU A 498 -7.93 3.41 -9.05
CA LEU A 498 -8.62 2.16 -8.76
C LEU A 498 -7.85 0.95 -9.31
N ASP A 499 -7.07 1.11 -10.39
CA ASP A 499 -6.08 0.12 -10.77
C ASP A 499 -5.01 -0.04 -9.68
N ALA A 500 -4.54 1.07 -9.09
CA ALA A 500 -3.63 1.02 -7.94
C ALA A 500 -4.21 0.25 -6.76
N PHE A 501 -5.45 0.57 -6.36
CA PHE A 501 -6.16 -0.16 -5.32
C PHE A 501 -6.21 -1.67 -5.60
N LEU A 502 -6.65 -2.05 -6.82
CA LEU A 502 -6.87 -3.44 -7.19
C LEU A 502 -5.57 -4.25 -7.29
N CYS A 503 -4.50 -3.67 -7.84
CA CYS A 503 -3.21 -4.36 -7.94
C CYS A 503 -2.60 -4.66 -6.56
N HIS A 504 -2.85 -3.81 -5.55
CA HIS A 504 -2.39 -4.05 -4.18
C HIS A 504 -3.33 -4.94 -3.37
N THR A 505 -4.52 -5.28 -3.88
CA THR A 505 -5.53 -6.08 -3.17
C THR A 505 -5.03 -7.53 -2.95
N TRP A 506 -4.82 -8.01 -1.72
CA TRP A 506 -4.60 -7.26 -0.48
C TRP A 506 -3.12 -7.26 -0.08
N ALA A 507 -2.75 -6.36 0.82
CA ALA A 507 -1.39 -6.23 1.30
C ALA A 507 -0.91 -7.55 1.95
N VAL A 508 0.40 -7.81 1.87
CA VAL A 508 1.02 -9.01 2.45
C VAL A 508 0.87 -9.04 3.97
N THR A 509 0.90 -7.88 4.61
CA THR A 509 0.68 -7.66 6.05
C THR A 509 -0.66 -8.18 6.57
N VAL A 510 -1.60 -8.49 5.67
CA VAL A 510 -2.87 -9.12 6.01
C VAL A 510 -3.11 -10.44 5.28
N THR A 511 -2.31 -10.82 4.29
CA THR A 511 -2.48 -12.06 3.52
C THR A 511 -1.33 -13.02 3.73
N GLY A 512 -0.17 -12.69 3.16
CA GLY A 512 1.05 -13.48 3.11
C GLY A 512 1.65 -13.48 1.70
N ALA A 513 2.70 -14.28 1.50
CA ALA A 513 3.42 -14.40 0.24
C ALA A 513 3.76 -15.87 -0.05
N PRO A 514 3.59 -16.37 -1.29
CA PRO A 514 2.93 -15.74 -2.44
C PRO A 514 1.44 -15.44 -2.19
N LYS A 515 0.95 -14.28 -2.63
CA LYS A 515 -0.37 -13.73 -2.23
C LYS A 515 -1.54 -14.69 -2.48
N ALA A 516 -1.64 -15.26 -3.68
CA ALA A 516 -2.74 -16.18 -4.04
C ALA A 516 -2.73 -17.45 -3.18
N TRP A 517 -1.57 -18.06 -2.96
CA TRP A 517 -1.41 -19.25 -2.12
C TRP A 517 -1.70 -18.93 -0.65
N ALA A 518 -1.25 -17.77 -0.16
CA ALA A 518 -1.55 -17.32 1.19
C ALA A 518 -3.06 -17.09 1.39
N MET A 519 -3.76 -16.49 0.43
CA MET A 519 -5.22 -16.33 0.48
C MET A 519 -5.96 -17.68 0.47
N GLN A 520 -5.48 -18.66 -0.30
CA GLN A 520 -5.99 -20.04 -0.27
C GLN A 520 -5.78 -20.71 1.08
N PHE A 521 -4.61 -20.52 1.67
CA PHE A 521 -4.30 -21.03 3.01
C PHE A 521 -5.20 -20.39 4.08
N VAL A 522 -5.38 -19.06 4.02
CA VAL A 522 -6.31 -18.30 4.88
C VAL A 522 -7.74 -18.84 4.75
N GLU A 523 -8.25 -18.97 3.53
CA GLU A 523 -9.60 -19.46 3.25
C GLU A 523 -9.83 -20.88 3.80
N LYS A 524 -8.82 -21.73 3.75
CA LYS A 524 -8.90 -23.11 4.23
C LYS A 524 -8.79 -23.26 5.74
N HIS A 525 -8.02 -22.39 6.41
CA HIS A 525 -7.61 -22.59 7.80
C HIS A 525 -8.20 -21.62 8.80
N GLU A 526 -8.75 -20.49 8.38
CA GLU A 526 -9.51 -19.61 9.27
C GLU A 526 -10.91 -20.17 9.58
N ALA A 527 -11.46 -19.78 10.73
CA ALA A 527 -12.74 -20.33 11.22
C ALA A 527 -13.96 -19.64 10.61
N SER A 528 -13.80 -18.46 10.02
CA SER A 528 -14.89 -17.62 9.50
C SER A 528 -14.39 -16.62 8.45
N PRO A 529 -15.24 -16.22 7.48
CA PRO A 529 -14.85 -15.25 6.45
C PRO A 529 -14.42 -13.93 7.09
N ARG A 530 -13.52 -13.21 6.42
CA ARG A 530 -12.91 -11.99 6.98
C ARG A 530 -13.84 -10.79 6.97
N GLN A 531 -14.84 -10.78 6.10
CA GLN A 531 -15.75 -9.64 5.91
C GLN A 531 -14.92 -8.37 5.69
N TRP A 532 -15.02 -7.38 6.59
CA TRP A 532 -14.27 -6.13 6.48
C TRP A 532 -12.79 -6.25 6.90
N TYR A 533 -12.40 -7.23 7.72
CA TYR A 533 -11.04 -7.35 8.26
C TYR A 533 -10.00 -7.61 7.16
N GLY A 534 -8.91 -6.85 7.15
CA GLY A 534 -7.87 -6.96 6.11
C GLY A 534 -8.30 -6.43 4.73
N GLY A 535 -9.52 -5.88 4.62
CA GLY A 535 -9.92 -5.04 3.50
C GLY A 535 -9.41 -3.61 3.69
N ALA A 536 -10.16 -2.61 3.18
CA ALA A 536 -9.81 -1.20 3.33
C ALA A 536 -11.00 -0.31 3.68
N VAL A 537 -10.70 0.87 4.20
CA VAL A 537 -11.66 1.97 4.40
C VAL A 537 -11.06 3.26 3.87
N GLY A 538 -11.90 4.17 3.39
CA GLY A 538 -11.44 5.47 2.93
C GLY A 538 -12.34 6.07 1.87
N LEU A 539 -11.71 6.77 0.92
CA LEU A 539 -12.41 7.56 -0.09
C LEU A 539 -11.82 7.42 -1.49
N VAL A 540 -12.70 7.46 -2.48
CA VAL A 540 -12.41 7.57 -3.91
C VAL A 540 -12.89 8.95 -4.38
N GLY A 541 -11.95 9.85 -4.68
CA GLY A 541 -12.25 11.19 -5.16
C GLY A 541 -12.69 11.19 -6.62
N PHE A 542 -13.64 12.07 -6.96
CA PHE A 542 -14.08 12.25 -8.35
C PHE A 542 -13.11 13.07 -9.20
N ASP A 543 -12.14 13.71 -8.57
CA ASP A 543 -10.95 14.28 -9.18
C ASP A 543 -9.86 13.23 -9.51
N GLY A 544 -10.11 11.95 -9.20
CA GLY A 544 -9.22 10.83 -9.49
C GLY A 544 -8.28 10.44 -8.35
N HIS A 545 -8.29 11.15 -7.22
CA HIS A 545 -7.49 10.81 -6.05
C HIS A 545 -8.07 9.63 -5.28
N LEU A 546 -7.24 8.98 -4.47
CA LEU A 546 -7.64 7.88 -3.59
C LEU A 546 -6.89 8.00 -2.27
N ASN A 547 -7.58 7.80 -1.15
CA ASN A 547 -6.93 7.72 0.15
C ASN A 547 -7.59 6.63 0.98
N THR A 548 -6.85 5.55 1.24
CA THR A 548 -7.37 4.37 1.93
C THR A 548 -6.39 3.83 2.96
N GLY A 549 -6.93 3.33 4.07
CA GLY A 549 -6.21 2.60 5.11
C GLY A 549 -6.74 1.17 5.21
N LEU A 550 -5.93 0.23 5.67
CA LEU A 550 -6.37 -1.15 5.88
C LEU A 550 -7.37 -1.22 7.05
N THR A 551 -8.34 -2.12 6.98
CA THR A 551 -9.29 -2.35 8.08
C THR A 551 -8.66 -3.25 9.15
N LEU A 552 -7.74 -2.65 9.90
CA LEU A 552 -7.04 -3.25 11.05
C LEU A 552 -7.41 -2.52 12.33
N ARG A 553 -7.17 -3.16 13.50
CA ARG A 553 -7.49 -2.59 14.82
C ARG A 553 -8.91 -2.01 14.87
N THR A 554 -9.84 -2.78 14.34
CA THR A 554 -11.23 -2.39 14.08
C THR A 554 -12.18 -3.19 14.96
N ILE A 555 -13.20 -2.52 15.48
CA ILE A 555 -14.37 -3.12 16.11
C ILE A 555 -15.48 -3.12 15.06
N HIS A 556 -15.87 -4.30 14.61
CA HIS A 556 -17.02 -4.50 13.75
C HIS A 556 -18.23 -4.83 14.62
N ILE A 557 -19.22 -3.95 14.63
CA ILE A 557 -20.41 -4.08 15.46
C ILE A 557 -21.56 -4.46 14.55
N GLN A 558 -22.22 -5.58 14.83
CA GLN A 558 -23.41 -6.01 14.09
C GLN A 558 -24.42 -6.60 15.07
N ASP A 559 -25.67 -6.14 15.01
CA ASP A 559 -26.76 -6.63 15.88
C ASP A 559 -26.42 -6.58 17.38
N GLY A 560 -25.74 -5.51 17.80
CA GLY A 560 -25.30 -5.32 19.18
C GLY A 560 -24.09 -6.17 19.60
N GLN A 561 -23.48 -6.94 18.70
CA GLN A 561 -22.29 -7.75 18.96
C GLN A 561 -21.04 -7.07 18.40
N ALA A 562 -20.03 -6.84 19.24
CA ALA A 562 -18.74 -6.29 18.84
C ALA A 562 -17.75 -7.43 18.53
N ASN A 563 -17.37 -7.56 17.26
CA ASN A 563 -16.35 -8.48 16.77
C ASN A 563 -15.02 -7.74 16.59
N VAL A 564 -13.97 -8.26 17.22
CA VAL A 564 -12.60 -7.79 17.10
C VAL A 564 -11.77 -8.91 16.53
N ARG A 565 -11.32 -8.75 15.29
CA ARG A 565 -10.44 -9.72 14.62
C ARG A 565 -9.00 -9.22 14.65
N ALA A 566 -8.08 -10.12 14.98
CA ALA A 566 -6.65 -9.82 15.05
C ALA A 566 -5.84 -10.98 14.47
N GLY A 567 -4.82 -10.63 13.69
CA GLY A 567 -3.91 -11.57 13.07
C GLY A 567 -2.45 -11.37 13.43
N ALA A 568 -1.67 -12.39 13.14
CA ALA A 568 -0.22 -12.44 13.32
C ALA A 568 0.43 -12.91 12.03
N THR A 569 1.56 -12.29 11.71
CA THR A 569 2.38 -12.67 10.56
C THR A 569 3.18 -13.90 10.93
N LEU A 570 2.96 -14.98 10.18
CA LEU A 570 3.59 -16.27 10.42
C LEU A 570 4.76 -16.43 9.45
N LEU A 571 5.92 -16.72 10.01
CA LEU A 571 7.14 -17.07 9.28
C LEU A 571 7.62 -18.47 9.69
N PHE A 572 8.58 -19.01 8.95
CA PHE A 572 9.19 -20.29 9.31
C PHE A 572 9.77 -20.28 10.74
N ASP A 573 10.38 -19.17 11.15
CA ASP A 573 10.98 -19.01 12.48
C ASP A 573 9.98 -18.57 13.57
N SER A 574 8.67 -18.42 13.25
CA SER A 574 7.64 -18.08 14.24
C SER A 574 7.51 -19.13 15.34
N ASP A 575 7.33 -18.67 16.58
CA ASP A 575 6.98 -19.50 17.73
C ASP A 575 5.44 -19.59 17.87
N PRO A 576 4.83 -20.78 17.66
CA PRO A 576 3.38 -20.92 17.61
C PRO A 576 2.60 -20.31 18.78
N ASP A 577 3.09 -20.47 20.00
CA ASP A 577 2.40 -19.99 21.19
C ASP A 577 2.59 -18.47 21.37
N SER A 578 3.72 -17.92 20.91
CA SER A 578 3.94 -16.47 20.89
C SER A 578 3.05 -15.77 19.87
N GLU A 579 2.87 -16.33 18.67
CA GLU A 579 1.98 -15.75 17.66
C GLU A 579 0.52 -15.74 18.13
N GLU A 580 0.06 -16.80 18.82
CA GLU A 580 -1.27 -16.80 19.45
C GLU A 580 -1.39 -15.67 20.49
N ARG A 581 -0.41 -15.52 21.40
CA ARG A 581 -0.39 -14.42 22.38
C ARG A 581 -0.36 -13.04 21.72
N GLU A 582 0.31 -12.91 20.58
CA GLU A 582 0.39 -11.66 19.84
C GLU A 582 -0.99 -11.23 19.31
N THR A 583 -1.77 -12.16 18.75
CA THR A 583 -3.15 -11.85 18.31
C THR A 583 -4.05 -11.41 19.46
N GLU A 584 -3.93 -12.04 20.64
CA GLU A 584 -4.66 -11.66 21.85
C GLU A 584 -4.25 -10.26 22.33
N LEU A 585 -2.94 -9.96 22.29
CA LEU A 585 -2.40 -8.64 22.64
C LEU A 585 -2.90 -7.56 21.66
N LYS A 586 -2.87 -7.83 20.35
CA LYS A 586 -3.37 -6.91 19.30
C LYS A 586 -4.87 -6.64 19.46
N ALA A 587 -5.67 -7.65 19.82
CA ALA A 587 -7.11 -7.50 20.06
C ALA A 587 -7.43 -6.79 21.39
N SER A 588 -6.57 -6.93 22.42
CA SER A 588 -6.83 -6.46 23.78
C SER A 588 -7.20 -4.98 23.86
N ALA A 589 -6.56 -4.11 23.07
CA ALA A 589 -6.81 -2.68 23.12
C ALA A 589 -8.22 -2.30 22.61
N MET A 590 -8.73 -3.04 21.62
CA MET A 590 -10.07 -2.85 21.07
C MET A 590 -11.12 -3.44 22.02
N LEU A 591 -10.86 -4.64 22.54
CA LEU A 591 -11.70 -5.28 23.55
C LEU A 591 -11.81 -4.44 24.83
N ASP A 592 -10.71 -3.81 25.26
CA ASP A 592 -10.70 -2.89 26.39
C ASP A 592 -11.53 -1.62 26.13
N ALA A 593 -11.66 -1.17 24.87
CA ALA A 593 -12.54 -0.07 24.51
C ALA A 593 -14.02 -0.48 24.58
N VAL A 594 -14.34 -1.73 24.21
CA VAL A 594 -15.68 -2.31 24.35
C VAL A 594 -16.08 -2.43 25.83
N VAL A 595 -15.18 -2.93 26.68
CA VAL A 595 -15.52 -3.34 28.06
C VAL A 595 -15.32 -2.23 29.12
N ARG A 596 -14.28 -1.38 29.05
CA ARG A 596 -13.96 -0.42 30.13
C ARG A 596 -14.60 0.96 29.96
N ALA A 597 -15.15 1.50 31.05
CA ALA A 597 -15.53 2.92 31.19
C ALA A 597 -14.31 3.84 31.42
N ASP A 598 -14.43 5.12 31.05
CA ASP A 598 -13.33 6.07 30.84
C ASP A 598 -12.55 6.46 32.11
N VAL A 599 -11.22 6.52 32.00
CA VAL A 599 -10.29 7.27 32.88
C VAL A 599 -9.33 8.03 31.95
N ILE A 600 -9.30 9.36 32.06
CA ILE A 600 -8.51 10.28 31.24
C ILE A 600 -7.27 10.69 32.05
N ASP A 601 -6.07 10.56 31.47
CA ASP A 601 -4.86 11.18 32.00
C ASP A 601 -4.08 11.87 30.86
N ASN A 602 -3.74 13.15 31.07
CA ASN A 602 -3.18 14.08 30.09
C ASN A 602 -1.67 14.28 30.33
N ALA A 603 -0.84 14.15 29.31
CA ALA A 603 0.43 14.90 29.19
C ALA A 603 1.03 14.77 27.77
N GLU A 604 1.06 15.87 27.02
CA GLU A 604 1.87 16.05 25.80
C GLU A 604 3.18 16.79 26.14
N VAL A 605 4.27 16.45 25.45
CA VAL A 605 5.54 17.21 25.47
C VAL A 605 6.09 17.31 24.04
N ASP A 606 6.24 18.56 23.56
CA ASP A 606 6.91 19.02 22.35
C ASP A 606 8.41 18.67 22.31
N ASN A 607 9.00 18.49 21.12
CA ASN A 607 10.30 19.10 20.74
C ASN A 607 10.68 18.93 19.25
N ALA A 608 11.49 19.89 18.79
CA ALA A 608 11.72 20.34 17.42
C ALA A 608 12.95 19.76 16.66
N ASP A 609 13.01 20.16 15.39
CA ASP A 609 13.80 19.69 14.22
C ASP A 609 15.34 19.86 14.23
N VAL A 610 16.04 19.02 13.43
CA VAL A 610 17.37 19.31 12.84
C VAL A 610 17.48 18.72 11.43
N ASP A 611 17.95 19.55 10.50
CA ASP A 611 17.99 19.42 9.03
C ASP A 611 19.40 19.00 8.51
N GLY A 612 19.48 18.38 7.32
CA GLY A 612 20.75 18.02 6.68
C GLY A 612 20.61 17.45 5.26
N SER A 613 21.07 18.21 4.25
CA SER A 613 21.03 17.85 2.82
C SER A 613 22.44 17.84 2.18
N GLY A 614 22.61 17.01 1.14
CA GLY A 614 23.77 16.97 0.26
C GLY A 614 23.47 16.21 -1.03
N THR A 615 23.54 16.90 -2.17
CA THR A 615 23.16 16.50 -3.54
C THR A 615 24.33 15.91 -4.35
N VAL A 616 24.06 14.99 -5.29
CA VAL A 616 24.97 14.61 -6.39
C VAL A 616 24.20 14.54 -7.71
N SER A 617 24.88 14.98 -8.76
CA SER A 617 24.50 15.36 -10.12
C SER A 617 24.19 14.21 -11.11
N ASP A 618 23.22 14.48 -11.99
CA ASP A 618 22.95 13.78 -13.26
C ASP A 618 23.91 14.17 -14.38
N GLU A 619 24.16 13.28 -15.35
CA GLU A 619 24.25 13.62 -16.78
C GLU A 619 24.17 12.38 -17.70
N ASP A 620 23.62 12.63 -18.89
CA ASP A 620 23.04 11.74 -19.92
C ASP A 620 24.01 10.90 -20.77
N ASP A 621 23.50 9.89 -21.49
CA ASP A 621 23.27 9.93 -22.96
C ASP A 621 23.10 8.53 -23.61
N ALA A 622 22.63 8.55 -24.86
CA ALA A 622 21.62 7.74 -25.51
C ALA A 622 22.09 6.53 -26.35
N SER A 623 21.05 5.81 -26.79
CA SER A 623 20.93 5.01 -28.02
C SER A 623 21.58 3.62 -28.02
N ARG A 624 20.77 2.61 -27.68
CA ARG A 624 21.03 1.22 -28.03
C ARG A 624 19.77 0.59 -28.61
N THR A 625 19.96 -0.13 -29.71
CA THR A 625 18.95 -1.00 -30.33
C THR A 625 18.45 -2.02 -29.30
N THR A 626 17.13 -2.06 -29.13
CA THR A 626 16.42 -2.82 -28.09
C THR A 626 16.47 -4.33 -28.36
N LEU A 627 17.11 -5.09 -27.46
CA LEU A 627 17.09 -6.56 -27.44
C LEU A 627 15.73 -7.06 -26.97
N LYS A 628 15.23 -8.17 -27.51
CA LYS A 628 13.95 -8.79 -27.13
C LYS A 628 14.16 -9.95 -26.17
N VAL A 629 13.58 -9.88 -24.99
CA VAL A 629 13.68 -10.89 -23.94
C VAL A 629 12.31 -11.48 -23.66
N VAL A 630 12.21 -12.80 -23.65
CA VAL A 630 11.00 -13.50 -23.16
C VAL A 630 11.29 -14.03 -21.77
N LEU A 631 10.52 -13.56 -20.79
CA LEU A 631 10.58 -14.04 -19.41
C LEU A 631 9.45 -15.05 -19.17
N ILE A 632 9.82 -16.30 -18.88
CA ILE A 632 8.84 -17.35 -18.56
C ILE A 632 8.64 -17.35 -17.05
N ASP A 633 7.44 -16.99 -16.65
CA ASP A 633 6.98 -16.91 -15.27
C ASP A 633 6.53 -18.28 -14.74
N HIS A 634 7.28 -18.81 -13.78
CA HIS A 634 6.98 -20.03 -13.03
C HIS A 634 6.23 -19.72 -11.73
N GLU A 635 5.36 -18.71 -11.76
CA GLU A 635 4.47 -18.29 -10.67
C GLU A 635 5.17 -17.68 -9.45
N ASP A 636 6.26 -16.95 -9.70
CA ASP A 636 7.01 -16.29 -8.63
C ASP A 636 6.55 -14.83 -8.39
N SER A 637 6.59 -14.41 -7.13
CA SER A 637 6.17 -13.05 -6.74
C SER A 637 7.19 -11.95 -7.15
N PHE A 638 8.38 -12.30 -7.63
CA PHE A 638 9.47 -11.38 -8.01
C PHE A 638 9.70 -11.24 -9.52
N VAL A 639 8.93 -11.95 -10.35
CA VAL A 639 9.07 -11.97 -11.81
C VAL A 639 9.02 -10.56 -12.43
N HIS A 640 8.15 -9.68 -11.96
CA HIS A 640 8.04 -8.34 -12.55
C HIS A 640 9.16 -7.41 -12.10
N THR A 641 9.78 -7.63 -10.93
CA THR A 641 11.00 -6.92 -10.52
C THR A 641 12.17 -7.33 -11.42
N LEU A 642 12.30 -8.63 -11.70
CA LEU A 642 13.28 -9.15 -12.64
C LEU A 642 13.05 -8.61 -14.06
N ALA A 643 11.79 -8.58 -14.53
CA ALA A 643 11.41 -7.98 -15.80
C ALA A 643 11.73 -6.47 -15.84
N ASN A 644 11.51 -5.76 -14.73
CA ASN A 644 11.83 -4.35 -14.61
C ASN A 644 13.34 -4.10 -14.73
N TYR A 645 14.18 -4.88 -14.04
CA TYR A 645 15.64 -4.77 -14.18
C TYR A 645 16.09 -5.07 -15.62
N LEU A 646 15.51 -6.09 -16.26
CA LEU A 646 15.77 -6.36 -17.68
C LEU A 646 15.38 -5.18 -18.58
N ARG A 647 14.24 -4.52 -18.33
CA ARG A 647 13.84 -3.31 -19.06
C ARG A 647 14.80 -2.13 -18.84
N GLN A 648 15.35 -1.98 -17.63
CA GLN A 648 16.35 -0.95 -17.33
C GLN A 648 17.65 -1.11 -18.13
N THR A 649 17.98 -2.32 -18.60
CA THR A 649 19.10 -2.54 -19.52
C THR A 649 18.84 -2.03 -20.95
N GLY A 650 17.61 -1.59 -21.25
CA GLY A 650 17.16 -1.17 -22.58
C GLY A 650 16.54 -2.30 -23.42
N ALA A 651 16.20 -3.45 -22.83
CA ALA A 651 15.55 -4.57 -23.50
C ALA A 651 14.01 -4.45 -23.52
N GLU A 652 13.37 -4.92 -24.59
CA GLU A 652 11.93 -5.17 -24.69
C GLU A 652 11.65 -6.51 -24.02
N VAL A 653 10.85 -6.52 -22.94
CA VAL A 653 10.60 -7.74 -22.15
C VAL A 653 9.13 -8.13 -22.24
N LEU A 654 8.88 -9.30 -22.83
CA LEU A 654 7.58 -9.98 -22.84
C LEU A 654 7.56 -11.07 -21.75
N THR A 655 6.65 -10.97 -20.80
CA THR A 655 6.47 -11.98 -19.75
C THR A 655 5.30 -12.89 -20.10
N THR A 656 5.47 -14.21 -19.97
CA THR A 656 4.37 -15.19 -20.14
C THR A 656 4.40 -16.22 -19.02
N ARG A 657 3.24 -16.70 -18.59
CA ARG A 657 3.15 -17.85 -17.66
C ARG A 657 3.73 -19.11 -18.31
N SER A 658 4.36 -19.95 -17.49
CA SER A 658 4.82 -21.30 -17.83
C SER A 658 3.66 -22.24 -18.20
N GLY A 659 3.99 -23.43 -18.72
CA GLY A 659 2.99 -24.39 -19.21
C GLY A 659 2.42 -24.02 -20.59
N GLU A 660 1.11 -24.17 -20.75
CA GLU A 660 0.43 -24.03 -22.05
C GLU A 660 0.61 -22.64 -22.71
N PRO A 661 0.54 -21.49 -21.99
CA PRO A 661 0.78 -20.18 -22.58
C PRO A 661 2.21 -20.03 -23.15
N ALA A 662 3.23 -20.41 -22.38
CA ALA A 662 4.63 -20.40 -22.85
C ALA A 662 4.83 -21.31 -24.06
N ARG A 663 4.19 -22.49 -24.07
CA ARG A 663 4.23 -23.41 -25.21
C ARG A 663 3.60 -22.78 -26.45
N GLN A 664 2.43 -22.17 -26.35
CA GLN A 664 1.77 -21.51 -27.49
C GLN A 664 2.62 -20.35 -28.03
N LEU A 665 3.24 -19.58 -27.14
CA LEU A 665 4.17 -18.52 -27.53
C LEU A 665 5.39 -19.10 -28.27
N MET A 666 6.00 -20.19 -27.77
CA MET A 666 7.13 -20.84 -28.45
C MET A 666 6.76 -21.43 -29.80
N ASP A 667 5.60 -22.09 -29.89
CA ASP A 667 5.09 -22.66 -31.14
C ASP A 667 4.87 -21.55 -32.19
N SER A 668 4.54 -20.32 -31.76
CA SER A 668 4.41 -19.16 -32.64
C SER A 668 5.75 -18.69 -33.24
N PHE A 669 6.87 -18.89 -32.54
CA PHE A 669 8.22 -18.57 -33.05
C PHE A 669 8.66 -19.53 -34.16
N GLU A 670 8.18 -20.77 -34.15
CA GLU A 670 8.46 -21.77 -35.20
C GLU A 670 7.64 -21.52 -36.48
N ALA A 671 6.47 -20.87 -36.36
CA ALA A 671 5.43 -20.90 -37.41
C ALA A 671 5.43 -19.74 -38.42
N GLY A 672 6.17 -18.62 -38.25
CA GLY A 672 6.10 -17.59 -39.33
C GLY A 672 6.77 -16.22 -39.24
N ASP A 673 7.43 -15.80 -38.16
CA ASP A 673 8.08 -14.49 -38.15
C ASP A 673 9.45 -14.50 -37.44
N LYS A 674 10.53 -14.43 -38.22
CA LYS A 674 11.89 -14.34 -37.68
C LYS A 674 12.12 -13.05 -36.85
N SER A 675 11.29 -12.02 -37.03
CA SER A 675 11.39 -10.76 -36.29
C SER A 675 10.75 -10.79 -34.89
N ALA A 676 10.02 -11.85 -34.57
CA ALA A 676 9.37 -12.07 -33.26
C ALA A 676 10.17 -13.00 -32.31
N ARG A 677 11.29 -13.56 -32.79
CA ARG A 677 12.10 -14.50 -32.00
C ARG A 677 12.89 -13.76 -30.91
N PRO A 678 12.89 -14.23 -29.65
CA PRO A 678 13.64 -13.58 -28.59
C PRO A 678 15.16 -13.77 -28.74
N ASP A 679 15.91 -12.76 -28.32
CA ASP A 679 17.37 -12.78 -28.20
C ASP A 679 17.82 -13.57 -26.95
N LEU A 680 16.98 -13.60 -25.91
CA LEU A 680 17.21 -14.33 -24.67
C LEU A 680 15.88 -14.83 -24.09
N VAL A 681 15.85 -16.07 -23.61
CA VAL A 681 14.77 -16.57 -22.75
C VAL A 681 15.27 -16.59 -21.30
N VAL A 682 14.55 -15.91 -20.41
CA VAL A 682 14.83 -15.94 -18.97
C VAL A 682 13.84 -16.89 -18.31
N LEU A 683 14.36 -17.90 -17.61
CA LEU A 683 13.57 -18.81 -16.79
C LEU A 683 13.49 -18.21 -15.40
N SER A 684 12.32 -17.70 -15.02
CA SER A 684 12.14 -17.04 -13.73
C SER A 684 12.35 -17.99 -12.56
N PRO A 685 12.45 -17.45 -11.33
CA PRO A 685 12.19 -18.22 -10.12
C PRO A 685 10.77 -18.78 -10.09
N GLY A 686 10.46 -19.61 -9.09
CA GLY A 686 9.14 -20.22 -8.88
C GLY A 686 9.13 -21.08 -7.62
N PRO A 687 7.94 -21.38 -7.05
CA PRO A 687 7.80 -22.30 -5.92
C PRO A 687 8.00 -23.75 -6.37
N GLY A 688 7.87 -24.71 -5.44
CA GLY A 688 7.83 -26.13 -5.80
C GLY A 688 9.08 -26.69 -6.47
N ARG A 689 8.90 -27.56 -7.46
CA ARG A 689 9.97 -28.26 -8.19
C ARG A 689 9.93 -27.93 -9.68
N PRO A 690 11.06 -28.07 -10.41
CA PRO A 690 11.08 -27.80 -11.85
C PRO A 690 10.05 -28.62 -12.66
N SER A 691 9.71 -29.83 -12.20
CA SER A 691 8.69 -30.69 -12.83
C SER A 691 7.28 -30.10 -12.81
N ASP A 692 6.95 -29.26 -11.82
CA ASP A 692 5.60 -28.71 -11.64
C ASP A 692 5.22 -27.74 -12.76
N PHE A 693 6.23 -27.21 -13.48
CA PHE A 693 6.07 -26.21 -14.53
C PHE A 693 6.57 -26.65 -15.92
N ASP A 694 6.87 -27.94 -16.09
CA ASP A 694 7.46 -28.49 -17.32
C ASP A 694 8.74 -27.72 -17.79
N LEU A 695 9.62 -27.39 -16.85
CA LEU A 695 10.88 -26.69 -17.16
C LEU A 695 11.75 -27.50 -18.14
N SER A 696 11.73 -28.83 -18.04
CA SER A 696 12.45 -29.71 -18.97
C SER A 696 11.94 -29.57 -20.41
N GLY A 697 10.61 -29.55 -20.61
CA GLY A 697 10.00 -29.30 -21.92
C GLY A 697 10.38 -27.92 -22.48
N THR A 698 10.36 -26.90 -21.63
CA THR A 698 10.76 -25.53 -21.98
C THR A 698 12.23 -25.44 -22.43
N ILE A 699 13.16 -25.98 -21.62
CA ILE A 699 14.61 -25.97 -21.92
C ILE A 699 14.89 -26.71 -23.22
N SER A 700 14.28 -27.89 -23.40
CA SER A 700 14.44 -28.72 -24.61
C SER A 700 14.07 -27.95 -25.89
N ARG A 701 12.97 -27.19 -25.86
CA ARG A 701 12.51 -26.39 -27.01
C ARG A 701 13.42 -25.21 -27.30
N CYS A 702 13.83 -24.45 -26.28
CA CYS A 702 14.79 -23.37 -26.44
C CYS A 702 16.11 -23.87 -27.05
N MET A 703 16.59 -25.04 -26.62
CA MET A 703 17.78 -25.68 -27.19
C MET A 703 17.58 -26.11 -28.64
N ALA A 704 16.46 -26.76 -28.97
CA ALA A 704 16.11 -27.13 -30.35
C ALA A 704 16.06 -25.91 -31.29
N MET A 705 15.54 -24.79 -30.81
CA MET A 705 15.50 -23.55 -31.57
C MET A 705 16.85 -22.84 -31.63
N LYS A 706 17.82 -23.15 -30.76
CA LYS A 706 19.05 -22.36 -30.51
C LYS A 706 18.77 -20.96 -29.97
N ILE A 707 17.94 -20.86 -28.93
CA ILE A 707 17.69 -19.62 -28.18
C ILE A 707 18.53 -19.64 -26.89
N PRO A 708 19.35 -18.61 -26.60
CA PRO A 708 20.10 -18.51 -25.35
C PRO A 708 19.18 -18.49 -24.13
N MET A 709 19.65 -18.98 -22.98
CA MET A 709 18.85 -18.99 -21.76
C MET A 709 19.62 -18.52 -20.53
N PHE A 710 18.89 -17.79 -19.67
CA PHE A 710 19.35 -17.45 -18.33
C PHE A 710 18.35 -17.96 -17.29
N GLY A 711 18.78 -18.76 -16.32
CA GLY A 711 17.93 -19.26 -15.24
C GLY A 711 18.14 -18.52 -13.93
N VAL A 712 17.06 -18.24 -13.20
CA VAL A 712 17.12 -17.67 -11.84
C VAL A 712 16.39 -18.59 -10.87
N CYS A 713 17.05 -18.95 -9.76
CA CYS A 713 16.52 -19.81 -8.70
C CYS A 713 15.94 -21.15 -9.22
N LEU A 714 14.62 -21.23 -9.44
CA LEU A 714 13.96 -22.41 -10.03
C LEU A 714 14.47 -22.68 -11.46
N GLY A 715 14.81 -21.63 -12.21
CA GLY A 715 15.45 -21.75 -13.52
C GLY A 715 16.82 -22.45 -13.45
N LEU A 716 17.65 -22.16 -12.42
CA LEU A 716 18.90 -22.89 -12.20
C LEU A 716 18.62 -24.36 -11.88
N GLN A 717 17.67 -24.60 -10.98
CA GLN A 717 17.30 -25.94 -10.55
C GLN A 717 16.80 -26.79 -11.72
N GLY A 718 15.98 -26.21 -12.59
CA GLY A 718 15.50 -26.85 -13.81
C GLY A 718 16.62 -27.18 -14.79
N MET A 719 17.61 -26.29 -14.95
CA MET A 719 18.80 -26.59 -15.76
C MET A 719 19.62 -27.74 -15.16
N VAL A 720 19.83 -27.77 -13.83
CA VAL A 720 20.54 -28.88 -13.18
C VAL A 720 19.83 -30.21 -13.41
N GLU A 721 18.51 -30.29 -13.20
CA GLU A 721 17.74 -31.52 -13.43
C GLU A 721 17.71 -31.91 -14.92
N TYR A 722 17.55 -30.95 -15.83
CA TYR A 722 17.51 -31.21 -17.27
C TYR A 722 18.79 -31.90 -17.79
N PHE A 723 19.95 -31.48 -17.32
CA PHE A 723 21.24 -32.09 -17.68
C PHE A 723 21.57 -33.34 -16.86
N GLY A 724 20.65 -33.85 -16.03
CA GLY A 724 20.79 -35.12 -15.31
C GLY A 724 21.40 -35.00 -13.91
N GLY A 725 21.49 -33.79 -13.36
CA GLY A 725 21.89 -33.56 -11.97
C GLY A 725 20.73 -33.82 -11.00
N THR A 726 21.03 -33.80 -9.70
CA THR A 726 19.99 -33.96 -8.67
C THR A 726 19.92 -32.76 -7.74
N LEU A 727 18.70 -32.46 -7.27
CA LEU A 727 18.44 -31.40 -6.30
C LEU A 727 18.39 -31.97 -4.88
N GLY A 728 19.07 -31.30 -3.96
CA GLY A 728 18.99 -31.53 -2.53
C GLY A 728 18.07 -30.51 -1.87
N VAL A 729 17.60 -30.84 -0.67
CA VAL A 729 16.91 -29.89 0.22
C VAL A 729 17.92 -29.38 1.24
N LEU A 730 18.03 -28.08 1.41
CA LEU A 730 18.86 -27.49 2.46
C LEU A 730 18.37 -27.94 3.83
N SER A 731 19.31 -28.17 4.75
CA SER A 731 18.97 -28.45 6.16
C SER A 731 18.29 -27.26 6.84
N TYR A 732 18.51 -26.05 6.33
CA TYR A 732 17.88 -24.80 6.75
C TYR A 732 17.49 -23.97 5.52
N PRO A 733 16.21 -23.58 5.36
CA PRO A 733 15.75 -22.83 4.20
C PRO A 733 16.28 -21.39 4.22
N MET A 734 16.69 -20.91 3.05
CA MET A 734 17.23 -19.57 2.86
C MET A 734 16.22 -18.74 2.09
N HIS A 735 15.19 -18.25 2.79
CA HIS A 735 14.12 -17.39 2.26
C HIS A 735 14.31 -15.96 2.76
N GLY A 736 14.55 -15.00 1.87
CA GLY A 736 14.76 -13.60 2.23
C GLY A 736 16.04 -13.34 3.02
N LYS A 737 17.11 -14.11 2.76
CA LYS A 737 18.37 -14.02 3.53
C LYS A 737 19.55 -13.63 2.64
N PRO A 738 20.41 -12.69 3.08
CA PRO A 738 21.64 -12.40 2.36
C PRO A 738 22.67 -13.52 2.58
N SER A 739 23.56 -13.70 1.61
CA SER A 739 24.76 -14.51 1.76
C SER A 739 25.85 -14.00 0.84
N PHE A 740 27.11 -14.10 1.28
CA PHE A 740 28.24 -13.88 0.38
C PHE A 740 28.40 -15.07 -0.56
N VAL A 741 28.53 -14.77 -1.86
CA VAL A 741 28.97 -15.71 -2.88
C VAL A 741 30.39 -15.40 -3.29
N THR A 742 31.17 -16.46 -3.47
CA THR A 742 32.51 -16.39 -4.04
C THR A 742 32.46 -17.02 -5.43
N THR A 743 32.95 -16.29 -6.43
CA THR A 743 33.13 -16.81 -7.78
C THR A 743 34.42 -17.63 -7.88
N ASP A 744 34.38 -18.77 -8.59
CA ASP A 744 35.47 -19.74 -8.68
C ASP A 744 36.57 -19.28 -9.68
N GLY A 745 37.27 -18.17 -9.40
CA GLY A 745 38.30 -17.59 -10.29
C GLY A 745 39.30 -16.66 -9.59
N SER A 746 40.34 -16.18 -10.28
CA SER A 746 41.25 -15.15 -9.74
C SER A 746 40.67 -13.75 -9.99
N ALA A 747 40.89 -12.79 -9.09
CA ALA A 747 40.32 -11.42 -9.20
C ALA A 747 40.82 -10.62 -10.44
N GLN A 748 41.76 -11.16 -11.21
CA GLN A 748 42.28 -10.59 -12.45
C GLN A 748 41.90 -11.42 -13.69
N ASP A 749 41.12 -12.49 -13.51
CA ASP A 749 40.69 -13.38 -14.58
C ASP A 749 39.18 -13.19 -14.78
N HIS A 750 38.79 -12.62 -15.93
CA HIS A 750 37.40 -12.49 -16.35
C HIS A 750 36.83 -13.85 -16.77
N SER A 751 37.07 -14.89 -15.97
CA SER A 751 36.90 -16.29 -16.35
C SER A 751 35.44 -16.72 -16.51
N TYR A 752 34.49 -15.93 -15.99
CA TYR A 752 33.04 -16.18 -16.12
C TYR A 752 32.31 -14.94 -16.65
N PRO A 753 31.80 -14.99 -17.90
CA PRO A 753 31.23 -13.83 -18.60
C PRO A 753 30.07 -13.13 -17.87
N ILE A 754 29.23 -13.86 -17.13
CA ILE A 754 28.06 -13.25 -16.43
C ILE A 754 28.48 -12.40 -15.21
N PHE A 755 29.67 -12.62 -14.66
CA PHE A 755 30.22 -11.89 -13.51
C PHE A 755 31.26 -10.83 -13.89
N ARG A 756 31.33 -10.47 -15.17
CA ARG A 756 32.26 -9.43 -15.65
C ARG A 756 32.02 -8.10 -14.92
N ASP A 757 33.12 -7.47 -14.50
CA ASP A 757 33.16 -6.21 -13.73
C ASP A 757 32.53 -6.27 -12.32
N LEU A 758 32.35 -7.48 -11.77
CA LEU A 758 31.95 -7.67 -10.38
C LEU A 758 33.13 -8.14 -9.52
N PRO A 759 33.16 -7.81 -8.21
CA PRO A 759 34.18 -8.32 -7.32
C PRO A 759 34.08 -9.85 -7.18
N LYS A 760 35.18 -10.48 -6.78
CA LYS A 760 35.23 -11.94 -6.60
C LYS A 760 34.22 -12.46 -5.57
N GLU A 761 33.98 -11.66 -4.54
CA GLU A 761 33.05 -11.95 -3.46
C GLU A 761 32.09 -10.76 -3.29
N PHE A 762 30.80 -11.06 -3.23
CA PHE A 762 29.74 -10.07 -3.02
C PHE A 762 28.51 -10.71 -2.39
N GLU A 763 27.66 -9.87 -1.82
CA GLU A 763 26.45 -10.30 -1.12
C GLU A 763 25.26 -10.41 -2.09
N VAL A 764 24.51 -11.51 -1.98
CA VAL A 764 23.35 -11.85 -2.82
C VAL A 764 22.16 -12.31 -1.97
N ALA A 765 20.97 -12.18 -2.53
CA ALA A 765 19.72 -12.61 -1.92
C ALA A 765 19.38 -14.08 -2.20
N ARG A 766 19.13 -14.87 -1.15
CA ARG A 766 18.67 -16.27 -1.29
C ARG A 766 17.18 -16.37 -0.98
N TYR A 767 16.44 -17.03 -1.88
CA TYR A 767 15.04 -17.43 -1.70
C TYR A 767 14.83 -18.87 -2.17
N HIS A 768 15.56 -19.83 -1.58
CA HIS A 768 15.48 -21.22 -2.02
C HIS A 768 15.64 -22.22 -0.87
N SER A 769 14.87 -23.31 -0.98
CA SER A 769 15.03 -24.52 -0.15
C SER A 769 15.75 -25.64 -0.90
N LEU A 770 15.53 -25.70 -2.21
CA LEU A 770 16.18 -26.64 -3.11
C LEU A 770 17.49 -26.05 -3.63
N HIS A 771 18.46 -26.90 -3.90
CA HIS A 771 19.73 -26.51 -4.51
C HIS A 771 20.31 -27.67 -5.33
N GLY A 772 21.09 -27.36 -6.35
CA GLY A 772 21.85 -28.37 -7.09
C GLY A 772 22.92 -28.99 -6.21
N LEU A 773 22.97 -30.33 -6.16
CA LEU A 773 23.98 -31.07 -5.41
C LEU A 773 25.32 -31.05 -6.16
N PRO A 774 26.43 -30.58 -5.54
CA PRO A 774 27.75 -30.62 -6.15
C PRO A 774 28.19 -32.01 -6.59
N GLU A 775 27.80 -33.05 -5.84
CA GLU A 775 28.25 -34.44 -6.04
C GLU A 775 27.65 -35.08 -7.29
N THR A 776 26.51 -34.58 -7.75
CA THR A 776 25.78 -35.08 -8.92
C THR A 776 25.74 -34.04 -10.04
N MET A 777 26.51 -32.96 -9.93
CA MET A 777 26.53 -31.92 -10.94
C MET A 777 27.01 -32.49 -12.29
N PRO A 778 26.22 -32.37 -13.37
CA PRO A 778 26.56 -32.94 -14.68
C PRO A 778 27.86 -32.37 -15.25
N ASP A 779 28.57 -33.20 -16.01
CA ASP A 779 29.82 -32.79 -16.68
C ASP A 779 29.62 -31.66 -17.68
N ASP A 780 28.42 -31.43 -18.20
CA ASP A 780 28.14 -30.33 -19.14
C ASP A 780 28.04 -28.96 -18.45
N LEU A 781 27.80 -28.95 -17.13
CA LEU A 781 27.62 -27.75 -16.32
C LEU A 781 28.88 -27.46 -15.50
N ARG A 782 29.37 -26.22 -15.58
CA ARG A 782 30.44 -25.69 -14.72
C ARG A 782 29.82 -24.88 -13.61
N VAL A 783 30.15 -25.21 -12.35
CA VAL A 783 29.82 -24.34 -11.21
C VAL A 783 30.74 -23.12 -11.23
N THR A 784 30.16 -21.92 -11.16
CA THR A 784 30.88 -20.65 -11.29
C THR A 784 30.84 -19.79 -10.03
N ALA A 785 29.89 -20.03 -9.11
CA ALA A 785 29.84 -19.39 -7.80
C ALA A 785 29.31 -20.32 -6.70
N ARG A 786 29.79 -20.13 -5.48
CA ARG A 786 29.38 -20.86 -4.28
C ARG A 786 29.26 -19.95 -3.06
N THR A 787 28.44 -20.34 -2.10
CA THR A 787 28.44 -19.78 -0.74
C THR A 787 29.43 -20.54 0.16
N ALA A 788 29.75 -19.97 1.33
CA ALA A 788 30.68 -20.57 2.31
C ALA A 788 30.24 -21.94 2.87
N ASP A 789 28.93 -22.22 2.86
CA ASP A 789 28.32 -23.51 3.22
C ASP A 789 28.42 -24.56 2.08
N GLY A 790 29.06 -24.22 0.95
CA GLY A 790 29.34 -25.12 -0.18
C GLY A 790 28.22 -25.22 -1.22
N VAL A 791 27.11 -24.51 -1.02
CA VAL A 791 25.95 -24.54 -1.92
C VAL A 791 26.29 -23.90 -3.27
N VAL A 792 25.84 -24.52 -4.36
CA VAL A 792 26.03 -24.04 -5.73
C VAL A 792 25.13 -22.83 -5.96
N MET A 793 25.74 -21.70 -6.32
CA MET A 793 25.05 -20.43 -6.46
C MET A 793 25.00 -19.89 -7.88
N ALA A 794 25.86 -20.40 -8.78
CA ALA A 794 25.77 -20.14 -10.20
C ALA A 794 26.38 -21.26 -11.03
N ILE A 795 25.84 -21.45 -12.22
CA ILE A 795 26.30 -22.42 -13.21
C ILE A 795 26.38 -21.79 -14.60
N GLU A 796 27.30 -22.28 -15.43
CA GLU A 796 27.38 -21.99 -16.86
C GLU A 796 27.57 -23.30 -17.64
N HIS A 797 26.93 -23.45 -18.78
CA HIS A 797 27.14 -24.60 -19.65
C HIS A 797 28.50 -24.48 -20.36
N LYS A 798 29.26 -25.58 -20.48
CA LYS A 798 30.65 -25.54 -20.99
C LYS A 798 30.76 -25.13 -22.47
N SER A 799 29.71 -25.31 -23.25
CA SER A 799 29.73 -25.12 -24.72
C SER A 799 28.51 -24.41 -25.32
N LEU A 800 27.47 -24.13 -24.54
CA LEU A 800 26.21 -23.53 -25.01
C LEU A 800 25.98 -22.22 -24.27
N PRO A 801 25.28 -21.23 -24.86
CA PRO A 801 25.01 -19.94 -24.21
C PRO A 801 23.89 -20.06 -23.18
N LEU A 802 24.13 -20.88 -22.15
CA LEU A 802 23.23 -21.16 -21.04
C LEU A 802 23.96 -20.85 -19.73
N ALA A 803 23.34 -20.01 -18.90
CA ALA A 803 23.84 -19.70 -17.58
C ALA A 803 22.68 -19.63 -16.59
N ALA A 804 22.95 -19.81 -15.30
CA ALA A 804 21.95 -19.63 -14.28
C ALA A 804 22.54 -19.23 -12.94
N VAL A 805 21.74 -18.56 -12.12
CA VAL A 805 22.05 -18.21 -10.73
C VAL A 805 20.99 -18.76 -9.80
N GLN A 806 21.38 -19.20 -8.61
CA GLN A 806 20.47 -19.73 -7.58
C GLN A 806 19.87 -18.61 -6.73
N PHE A 807 20.60 -17.51 -6.59
CA PHE A 807 20.19 -16.30 -5.89
C PHE A 807 19.33 -15.40 -6.79
N HIS A 808 18.68 -14.41 -6.19
CA HIS A 808 17.79 -13.47 -6.87
C HIS A 808 18.53 -12.14 -7.16
N PRO A 809 19.03 -11.93 -8.39
CA PRO A 809 19.71 -10.68 -8.76
C PRO A 809 18.79 -9.46 -8.62
N GLU A 810 17.48 -9.63 -8.77
CA GLU A 810 16.47 -8.58 -8.69
C GLU A 810 16.10 -8.14 -7.26
N SER A 811 16.50 -8.92 -6.25
CA SER A 811 16.15 -8.62 -4.85
C SER A 811 16.99 -7.48 -4.27
N ILE A 812 16.40 -6.73 -3.35
CA ILE A 812 17.06 -5.64 -2.61
C ILE A 812 18.19 -6.13 -1.69
N LEU A 813 18.21 -7.42 -1.35
CA LEU A 813 19.28 -8.02 -0.53
C LEU A 813 20.52 -8.35 -1.37
N THR A 814 20.42 -8.34 -2.70
CA THR A 814 21.58 -8.40 -3.57
C THR A 814 22.22 -7.02 -3.65
N GLN A 815 23.56 -6.94 -3.55
CA GLN A 815 24.26 -5.67 -3.50
C GLN A 815 23.80 -4.69 -4.61
N PRO A 816 23.58 -3.40 -4.28
CA PRO A 816 23.06 -2.43 -5.23
C PRO A 816 23.83 -2.43 -6.56
N ASN A 817 23.09 -2.40 -7.66
CA ASN A 817 23.59 -2.43 -9.05
C ASN A 817 24.25 -3.74 -9.50
N TYR A 818 24.55 -4.69 -8.61
CA TYR A 818 25.23 -5.93 -9.02
C TYR A 818 24.27 -6.87 -9.73
N GLY A 819 23.03 -6.97 -9.24
CA GLY A 819 21.97 -7.71 -9.91
C GLY A 819 21.70 -7.22 -11.33
N LEU A 820 21.56 -5.91 -11.50
CA LEU A 820 21.40 -5.27 -12.81
C LEU A 820 22.61 -5.55 -13.71
N LYS A 821 23.82 -5.41 -13.19
CA LYS A 821 25.06 -5.70 -13.92
C LYS A 821 25.17 -7.17 -14.37
N ILE A 822 24.72 -8.12 -13.56
CA ILE A 822 24.64 -9.55 -13.96
C ILE A 822 23.71 -9.70 -15.16
N LEU A 823 22.53 -9.07 -15.13
CA LEU A 823 21.55 -9.15 -16.22
C LEU A 823 22.06 -8.47 -17.50
N GLU A 824 22.73 -7.31 -17.39
CA GLU A 824 23.44 -6.67 -18.50
C GLU A 824 24.47 -7.61 -19.12
N ASN A 825 25.30 -8.24 -18.28
CA ASN A 825 26.29 -9.20 -18.76
C ASN A 825 25.63 -10.39 -19.45
N CYS A 826 24.53 -10.93 -18.92
CA CYS A 826 23.78 -12.02 -19.57
C CYS A 826 23.32 -11.65 -20.99
N LEU A 827 22.75 -10.45 -21.17
CA LEU A 827 22.32 -9.95 -22.48
C LEU A 827 23.48 -9.72 -23.47
N ASP A 828 24.65 -9.37 -22.94
CA ASP A 828 25.86 -9.18 -23.74
C ASP A 828 26.48 -10.51 -24.20
N VAL A 829 26.57 -11.49 -23.28
CA VAL A 829 27.45 -12.67 -23.44
C VAL A 829 26.74 -13.94 -23.87
N LEU A 830 25.45 -14.09 -23.59
CA LEU A 830 24.68 -15.30 -23.94
C LEU A 830 24.16 -15.20 -25.37
N LYS A 831 25.00 -15.55 -26.34
CA LYS A 831 24.65 -15.56 -27.77
C LYS A 831 25.17 -16.82 -28.43
N TYR A 832 24.39 -17.41 -29.33
CA TYR A 832 24.96 -18.41 -30.24
C TYR A 832 25.90 -17.71 -31.22
N PRO A 833 27.06 -18.30 -31.56
CA PRO A 833 27.88 -17.77 -32.64
C PRO A 833 27.04 -17.72 -33.92
N ASP A 834 27.05 -16.58 -34.61
CA ASP A 834 26.44 -16.48 -35.95
C ASP A 834 27.07 -17.56 -36.84
N ALA A 835 26.22 -18.37 -37.50
CA ALA A 835 26.64 -19.38 -38.47
C ALA A 835 26.84 -18.78 -39.86
#